data_AF-A0A962DER4-F1
#
_entry.id   AF-A0A962DER4-F1
#
_cell.length_a   1.000
_cell.length_b   1.000
_cell.length_c   1.000
_cell.angle_alpha   90.00
_cell.angle_beta   90.00
_cell.angle_gamma   90.00
#
_symmetry.space_group_name_H-M   'P 1'
#
loop_
_entity.id
_entity.type
_entity.pdbx_description
1 polymer ?
#
loop_
_entity_poly.entity_id
_entity_poly.type
_entity_poly.pdbx_seq_one_letter_code
_entity_poly.pdbx_strand_id
1 'polypeptide(L)'
;MSEINRRNMLKLLGLGAVTATIPGLISCQSNSKAVLPKDFYKLPMKGKARILHITDVHGQLKPVYFREPNVNLGVGAAYGRPPHVVGNKLLQAMGLKSSNAESYAYTYLDFQNQAKKLGKTGGYAHLKTLLDELRNQAGGKQNTLTIDGGDLWQGSGTSLWTRGVDMVEASNILGLDVMVGHWEFTYKENEVLSNVALFKGDFIGQNVKVKEEALFDENYERMVEKYDGNGLFDEDSGHAFQPYVIKTVNGLRICIVGQAFPRTSNANPQEFFPDWSFGLREEEMIELVQTIKEDENPDAIVLLSHNGMDVDIKMAERVPGLNAVFGGHTHDGMPKPIKVKNIDGGTCLVTNAGSNGKYVGVMDFDIQDGKVVDMDYTMLPVITNWLPADKEMEAYINQMRQTTYDENIVESRAKDRFYNPQRLGKTYEDILSEKLAIADRLLYRRGNFMGTWDQILCNALREEYDADVSMSAGVRWGVTTLKGDWITMEDVMSQCSMTYGETYSTEMTGEMLLNTLESVADNLFDEDPYLQSGGDMVRIGGMDYTIEPGKPLGQRITEARLDNGEAIDPDKTYKVAGWASVGKAPNGRLMWDVVRDYILNNKSKDDVLRLPKINHPKLIGVNDNPGIADYPGETA
;
A
#
# COMPACT_ATOMS: atom_id res chain seq x y z
N MET A 1 -29.35 6.51 -72.28
CA MET A 1 -30.79 6.29 -72.05
C MET A 1 -31.00 4.91 -71.47
N SER A 2 -32.01 4.74 -70.61
CA SER A 2 -32.41 3.56 -69.81
C SER A 2 -31.43 3.14 -68.70
N GLU A 3 -31.64 3.61 -67.47
CA GLU A 3 -32.52 3.04 -66.43
C GLU A 3 -31.74 2.10 -65.49
N ILE A 4 -31.15 2.69 -64.43
CA ILE A 4 -30.73 1.94 -63.26
C ILE A 4 -31.96 1.76 -62.36
N ASN A 5 -32.30 0.49 -62.19
CA ASN A 5 -33.47 -0.07 -61.54
C ASN A 5 -33.60 0.33 -60.05
N ARG A 6 -34.84 0.64 -59.62
CA ARG A 6 -35.30 0.97 -58.24
C ARG A 6 -34.81 0.04 -57.13
N ARG A 7 -34.29 -1.16 -57.45
CA ARG A 7 -33.74 -2.10 -56.46
C ARG A 7 -32.33 -1.78 -55.94
N ASN A 8 -31.55 -0.96 -56.66
CA ASN A 8 -30.21 -0.56 -56.20
C ASN A 8 -30.21 0.77 -55.42
N MET A 9 -31.28 1.57 -55.53
CA MET A 9 -31.42 2.83 -54.79
C MET A 9 -31.86 2.63 -53.32
N LEU A 10 -32.44 1.47 -52.99
CA LEU A 10 -32.87 1.13 -51.62
C LEU A 10 -31.75 0.57 -50.73
N LYS A 11 -30.56 0.30 -51.27
CA LYS A 11 -29.42 -0.24 -50.49
C LYS A 11 -28.37 0.81 -50.10
N LEU A 12 -28.46 2.04 -50.62
CA LEU A 12 -27.43 3.07 -50.42
C LEU A 12 -27.86 4.29 -49.59
N LEU A 13 -29.12 4.35 -49.13
CA LEU A 13 -29.68 5.47 -48.35
C LEU A 13 -30.08 5.07 -46.93
N GLY A 14 -29.37 4.11 -46.35
CA GLY A 14 -29.50 3.71 -44.94
C GLY A 14 -28.45 4.36 -44.01
N LEU A 15 -27.83 5.47 -44.44
CA LEU A 15 -26.90 6.28 -43.66
C LEU A 15 -27.45 7.71 -43.60
N GLY A 16 -27.87 8.15 -42.40
CA GLY A 16 -28.16 9.57 -42.13
C GLY A 16 -29.44 9.82 -41.31
N ALA A 17 -29.24 9.93 -39.99
CA ALA A 17 -30.03 10.57 -38.93
C ALA A 17 -31.42 11.21 -39.23
N VAL A 18 -32.41 10.97 -38.35
CA VAL A 18 -32.88 11.91 -37.29
C VAL A 18 -34.19 11.38 -36.64
N THR A 19 -34.05 11.05 -35.34
CA THR A 19 -35.02 11.04 -34.21
C THR A 19 -36.51 10.70 -34.40
N ALA A 20 -36.94 9.63 -33.72
CA ALA A 20 -38.21 9.61 -32.99
C ALA A 20 -37.99 8.96 -31.62
N THR A 21 -38.27 9.73 -30.58
CA THR A 21 -38.26 9.37 -29.15
C THR A 21 -39.38 8.40 -28.79
N ILE A 22 -39.10 7.37 -27.99
CA ILE A 22 -39.86 6.87 -26.81
C ILE A 22 -39.01 5.74 -26.14
N PRO A 23 -38.99 5.65 -24.80
CA PRO A 23 -37.90 5.04 -24.04
C PRO A 23 -38.16 3.57 -23.72
N GLY A 24 -37.19 2.72 -24.02
CA GLY A 24 -37.18 1.29 -23.67
C GLY A 24 -35.76 0.85 -23.34
N LEU A 25 -35.52 0.60 -22.06
CA LEU A 25 -34.29 0.08 -21.48
C LEU A 25 -33.80 -1.18 -22.22
N ILE A 26 -32.72 -1.06 -23.01
CA ILE A 26 -31.87 -2.20 -23.35
C ILE A 26 -30.42 -1.73 -23.23
N SER A 27 -29.84 -1.89 -22.04
CA SER A 27 -28.40 -1.83 -21.86
C SER A 27 -27.78 -3.08 -22.51
N CYS A 28 -27.35 -2.98 -23.77
CA CYS A 28 -26.37 -3.92 -24.31
C CYS A 28 -24.99 -3.60 -23.71
N GLN A 29 -24.76 -4.01 -22.47
CA GLN A 29 -23.40 -4.21 -21.97
C GLN A 29 -22.93 -5.55 -22.52
N SER A 30 -22.11 -5.52 -23.57
CA SER A 30 -21.36 -6.69 -24.00
C SER A 30 -20.31 -7.02 -22.92
N ASN A 31 -20.65 -7.93 -22.01
CA ASN A 31 -19.73 -8.54 -21.04
C ASN A 31 -18.79 -9.53 -21.75
N SER A 32 -17.92 -9.05 -22.66
CA SER A 32 -16.80 -9.86 -23.12
C SER A 32 -15.70 -9.83 -22.07
N LYS A 33 -15.49 -10.92 -21.33
CA LYS A 33 -14.31 -11.08 -20.46
C LYS A 33 -13.05 -10.88 -21.31
N ALA A 34 -12.05 -10.16 -20.77
CA ALA A 34 -10.80 -9.94 -21.48
C ALA A 34 -10.03 -11.26 -21.62
N VAL A 35 -9.64 -11.62 -22.84
CA VAL A 35 -8.83 -12.80 -23.12
C VAL A 35 -7.38 -12.50 -22.75
N LEU A 36 -6.75 -13.39 -21.97
CA LEU A 36 -5.31 -13.36 -21.66
C LEU A 36 -4.50 -13.27 -22.96
N PRO A 37 -3.69 -12.22 -23.17
CA PRO A 37 -2.79 -12.16 -24.30
C PRO A 37 -1.84 -13.36 -24.29
N LYS A 38 -1.60 -13.94 -25.47
CA LYS A 38 -0.66 -15.06 -25.61
C LYS A 38 0.71 -14.63 -25.06
N ASP A 39 1.33 -15.51 -24.27
CA ASP A 39 2.67 -15.32 -23.70
C ASP A 39 2.81 -14.15 -22.68
N PHE A 40 1.71 -13.56 -22.17
CA PHE A 40 1.78 -12.42 -21.23
C PHE A 40 2.62 -12.70 -19.97
N TYR A 41 2.41 -13.85 -19.32
CA TYR A 41 3.21 -14.28 -18.15
C TYR A 41 4.42 -15.15 -18.52
N LYS A 42 4.72 -15.29 -19.82
CA LYS A 42 5.87 -16.07 -20.29
C LYS A 42 7.13 -15.19 -20.21
N LEU A 43 7.90 -15.41 -19.16
CA LEU A 43 9.13 -14.71 -18.84
C LEU A 43 10.26 -15.72 -18.52
N PRO A 44 10.87 -16.34 -19.55
CA PRO A 44 12.06 -17.19 -19.37
C PRO A 44 13.18 -16.40 -18.70
N MET A 45 13.95 -17.04 -17.81
CA MET A 45 15.02 -16.37 -17.08
C MET A 45 16.16 -15.90 -17.99
N LYS A 46 16.61 -14.65 -17.78
CA LYS A 46 17.79 -14.07 -18.45
C LYS A 46 18.91 -13.86 -17.43
N GLY A 47 19.95 -14.68 -17.49
CA GLY A 47 21.04 -14.65 -16.52
C GLY A 47 21.04 -15.92 -15.68
N LYS A 48 21.49 -15.83 -14.43
CA LYS A 48 21.76 -17.01 -13.59
C LYS A 48 20.96 -17.05 -12.29
N ALA A 49 20.48 -15.92 -11.79
CA ALA A 49 19.65 -15.85 -10.59
C ALA A 49 18.46 -14.92 -10.82
N ARG A 50 17.31 -15.25 -10.21
CA ARG A 50 16.08 -14.46 -10.30
C ARG A 50 15.60 -14.06 -8.91
N ILE A 51 15.31 -12.79 -8.70
CA ILE A 51 14.63 -12.30 -7.51
C ILE A 51 13.17 -11.97 -7.87
N LEU A 52 12.25 -12.51 -7.09
CA LEU A 52 10.81 -12.28 -7.14
C LEU A 52 10.43 -11.40 -5.95
N HIS A 53 9.99 -10.17 -6.22
CA HIS A 53 9.73 -9.16 -5.21
C HIS A 53 8.24 -8.86 -5.12
N ILE A 54 7.71 -8.91 -3.90
CA ILE A 54 6.39 -8.41 -3.50
C ILE A 54 6.57 -7.43 -2.33
N THR A 55 5.57 -6.60 -2.02
CA THR A 55 5.61 -5.69 -0.87
C THR A 55 4.21 -5.13 -0.61
N ASP A 56 4.01 -4.52 0.56
CA ASP A 56 2.84 -3.74 0.90
C ASP A 56 1.53 -4.52 0.67
N VAL A 57 1.52 -5.80 1.04
CA VAL A 57 0.35 -6.69 0.83
C VAL A 57 -0.83 -6.27 1.69
N HIS A 58 -0.56 -5.73 2.88
CA HIS A 58 -1.55 -5.23 3.81
C HIS A 58 -2.65 -6.26 4.15
N GLY A 59 -2.25 -7.50 4.47
CA GLY A 59 -3.15 -8.54 4.96
C GLY A 59 -4.18 -9.06 3.93
N GLN A 60 -4.05 -8.69 2.66
CA GLN A 60 -5.03 -9.02 1.62
C GLN A 60 -4.81 -10.42 1.03
N LEU A 61 -5.36 -11.43 1.72
CA LEU A 61 -5.34 -12.82 1.25
C LEU A 61 -6.24 -13.06 0.03
N LYS A 62 -7.42 -12.42 0.00
CA LYS A 62 -8.35 -12.51 -1.12
C LYS A 62 -8.01 -11.45 -2.17
N PRO A 63 -8.33 -11.68 -3.46
CA PRO A 63 -8.16 -10.65 -4.47
C PRO A 63 -9.02 -9.41 -4.18
N VAL A 64 -8.50 -8.24 -4.52
CA VAL A 64 -9.14 -6.93 -4.31
C VAL A 64 -9.12 -6.10 -5.58
N TYR A 65 -9.97 -5.06 -5.66
CA TYR A 65 -9.71 -3.99 -6.62
C TYR A 65 -8.81 -2.96 -5.95
N PHE A 66 -7.77 -2.50 -6.64
CA PHE A 66 -6.89 -1.46 -6.15
C PHE A 66 -6.52 -0.48 -7.27
N ARG A 67 -7.07 0.74 -7.18
CA ARG A 67 -6.84 1.82 -8.15
C ARG A 67 -5.60 2.63 -7.76
N GLU A 68 -4.68 2.82 -8.71
CA GLU A 68 -3.51 3.69 -8.57
C GLU A 68 -3.91 5.17 -8.45
N PRO A 69 -3.07 6.05 -7.88
CA PRO A 69 -3.42 7.46 -7.69
C PRO A 69 -3.51 8.21 -9.03
N ASN A 70 -4.35 9.24 -9.06
CA ASN A 70 -4.35 10.27 -10.10
C ASN A 70 -3.68 11.57 -9.66
N VAL A 71 -3.29 11.66 -8.38
CA VAL A 71 -2.47 12.73 -7.82
C VAL A 71 -1.38 12.10 -6.96
N ASN A 72 -0.13 12.19 -7.45
CA ASN A 72 1.11 11.84 -6.78
C ASN A 72 2.19 12.84 -7.21
N LEU A 73 2.23 13.99 -6.54
CA LEU A 73 3.04 15.16 -6.86
C LEU A 73 4.48 14.96 -6.38
N GLY A 74 5.42 15.18 -7.31
CA GLY A 74 6.84 15.24 -7.00
C GLY A 74 7.29 16.69 -6.81
N VAL A 75 8.15 16.93 -5.82
CA VAL A 75 8.78 18.22 -5.52
C VAL A 75 10.30 18.09 -5.55
N GLY A 76 11.02 19.22 -5.62
CA GLY A 76 12.49 19.23 -5.65
C GLY A 76 13.07 18.28 -6.71
N ALA A 77 13.98 17.40 -6.29
CA ALA A 77 14.60 16.40 -7.17
C ALA A 77 13.61 15.33 -7.68
N ALA A 78 12.47 15.12 -7.01
CA ALA A 78 11.46 14.14 -7.40
C ALA A 78 10.53 14.65 -8.51
N TYR A 79 10.52 15.96 -8.79
CA TYR A 79 9.69 16.55 -9.84
C TYR A 79 9.91 15.87 -11.20
N GLY A 80 8.82 15.37 -11.80
CA GLY A 80 8.86 14.76 -13.13
C GLY A 80 9.55 13.42 -13.24
N ARG A 81 9.93 12.81 -12.11
CA ARG A 81 10.47 11.46 -12.07
C ARG A 81 9.42 10.48 -11.51
N PRO A 82 9.31 9.26 -12.06
CA PRO A 82 8.53 8.21 -11.41
C PRO A 82 9.04 7.98 -9.98
N PRO A 83 8.16 7.78 -8.99
CA PRO A 83 6.73 7.46 -9.12
C PRO A 83 5.80 8.68 -9.25
N HIS A 84 6.33 9.89 -9.28
CA HIS A 84 5.58 11.16 -9.33
C HIS A 84 5.12 11.56 -10.73
N VAL A 85 4.70 10.55 -11.49
CA VAL A 85 4.16 10.68 -12.84
C VAL A 85 2.96 9.74 -12.91
N VAL A 86 1.79 10.25 -13.31
CA VAL A 86 0.52 9.49 -13.25
C VAL A 86 -0.18 9.41 -14.61
N GLY A 87 -1.13 8.49 -14.73
CA GLY A 87 -2.02 8.37 -15.89
C GLY A 87 -1.28 8.18 -17.21
N ASN A 88 -1.69 8.91 -18.25
CA ASN A 88 -1.11 8.76 -19.59
C ASN A 88 0.36 9.16 -19.65
N LYS A 89 0.78 10.12 -18.81
CA LYS A 89 2.17 10.56 -18.70
C LYS A 89 3.06 9.42 -18.21
N LEU A 90 2.58 8.62 -17.25
CA LEU A 90 3.29 7.44 -16.74
C LEU A 90 3.43 6.37 -17.82
N LEU A 91 2.33 6.06 -18.51
CA LEU A 91 2.35 5.07 -19.58
C LEU A 91 3.35 5.45 -20.67
N GLN A 92 3.37 6.72 -21.08
CA GLN A 92 4.35 7.21 -22.05
C GLN A 92 5.79 7.09 -21.53
N ALA A 93 6.06 7.54 -20.29
CA ALA A 93 7.38 7.46 -19.68
C ALA A 93 7.89 6.02 -19.56
N MET A 94 6.99 5.06 -19.32
CA MET A 94 7.30 3.65 -19.19
C MET A 94 7.25 2.89 -20.53
N GLY A 95 6.84 3.52 -21.63
CA GLY A 95 6.67 2.87 -22.93
C GLY A 95 5.53 1.85 -22.98
N LEU A 96 4.49 2.06 -22.17
CA LEU A 96 3.28 1.25 -22.07
C LEU A 96 2.15 1.85 -22.91
N LYS A 97 1.16 1.02 -23.27
CA LYS A 97 0.00 1.43 -24.08
C LYS A 97 -1.20 1.75 -23.18
N SER A 98 -2.06 2.67 -23.59
CA SER A 98 -3.21 3.18 -22.82
C SER A 98 -4.48 2.33 -22.86
N SER A 99 -4.50 1.22 -23.62
CA SER A 99 -5.72 0.43 -23.85
C SER A 99 -5.54 -1.07 -23.58
N ASN A 100 -4.68 -1.44 -22.64
CA ASN A 100 -4.35 -2.82 -22.28
C ASN A 100 -4.44 -3.06 -20.76
N ALA A 101 -4.11 -4.27 -20.31
CA ALA A 101 -4.13 -4.62 -18.90
C ALA A 101 -3.08 -3.86 -18.08
N GLU A 102 -2.01 -3.40 -18.72
CA GLU A 102 -1.00 -2.55 -18.11
C GLU A 102 -1.60 -1.19 -17.71
N SER A 103 -2.51 -0.60 -18.51
CA SER A 103 -3.24 0.60 -18.10
C SER A 103 -4.13 0.36 -16.88
N TYR A 104 -4.80 -0.80 -16.81
CA TYR A 104 -5.62 -1.19 -15.66
C TYR A 104 -4.79 -1.37 -14.39
N ALA A 105 -3.63 -2.01 -14.54
CA ALA A 105 -2.75 -2.28 -13.43
C ALA A 105 -2.08 -0.99 -12.97
N TYR A 106 -1.30 -0.32 -13.81
CA TYR A 106 -0.39 0.76 -13.38
C TYR A 106 -1.02 2.15 -13.32
N THR A 107 -2.31 2.32 -13.65
CA THR A 107 -2.94 3.65 -13.65
C THR A 107 -4.38 3.64 -13.14
N TYR A 108 -4.93 4.83 -12.95
CA TYR A 108 -6.36 5.01 -12.67
C TYR A 108 -7.24 5.05 -13.93
N LEU A 109 -6.64 5.09 -15.13
CA LEU A 109 -7.34 5.35 -16.38
C LEU A 109 -8.32 4.23 -16.71
N ASP A 110 -9.57 4.60 -16.99
CA ASP A 110 -10.67 3.66 -17.33
C ASP A 110 -10.86 2.52 -16.30
N PHE A 111 -10.41 2.73 -15.05
CA PHE A 111 -10.26 1.67 -14.05
C PHE A 111 -11.52 0.84 -13.87
N GLN A 112 -12.69 1.49 -13.72
CA GLN A 112 -13.94 0.78 -13.47
C GLN A 112 -14.35 -0.15 -14.63
N ASN A 113 -14.15 0.27 -15.87
CA ASN A 113 -14.51 -0.55 -17.03
C ASN A 113 -13.51 -1.68 -17.23
N GLN A 114 -12.23 -1.43 -16.98
CA GLN A 114 -11.19 -2.45 -17.05
C GLN A 114 -11.32 -3.49 -15.94
N ALA A 115 -11.61 -3.05 -14.70
CA ALA A 115 -11.88 -3.92 -13.56
C ALA A 115 -13.01 -4.93 -13.86
N LYS A 116 -14.10 -4.48 -14.50
CA LYS A 116 -15.19 -5.37 -14.92
C LYS A 116 -14.77 -6.41 -15.97
N LYS A 117 -13.79 -6.09 -16.82
CA LYS A 117 -13.29 -6.99 -17.89
C LYS A 117 -12.21 -7.96 -17.38
N LEU A 118 -11.27 -7.45 -16.59
CA LEU A 118 -10.06 -8.13 -16.14
C LEU A 118 -10.22 -8.78 -14.76
N GLY A 119 -11.24 -8.39 -14.00
CA GLY A 119 -11.46 -8.89 -12.65
C GLY A 119 -10.58 -8.16 -11.64
N LYS A 120 -10.51 -8.73 -10.43
CA LYS A 120 -9.71 -8.20 -9.32
C LYS A 120 -8.22 -8.43 -9.57
N THR A 121 -7.39 -7.88 -8.68
CA THR A 121 -5.95 -8.09 -8.67
C THR A 121 -5.47 -8.71 -7.36
N GLY A 122 -4.28 -9.29 -7.39
CA GLY A 122 -3.65 -9.90 -6.23
C GLY A 122 -4.38 -11.13 -5.70
N GLY A 123 -4.36 -11.28 -4.38
CA GLY A 123 -4.86 -12.47 -3.68
C GLY A 123 -3.87 -13.63 -3.74
N TYR A 124 -3.61 -14.23 -2.57
CA TYR A 124 -2.48 -15.14 -2.37
C TYR A 124 -2.56 -16.42 -3.20
N ALA A 125 -3.76 -16.91 -3.49
CA ALA A 125 -3.92 -18.09 -4.35
C ALA A 125 -3.50 -17.81 -5.81
N HIS A 126 -3.75 -16.62 -6.32
CA HIS A 126 -3.36 -16.24 -7.68
C HIS A 126 -1.89 -15.83 -7.73
N LEU A 127 -1.42 -15.13 -6.69
CA LEU A 127 -0.02 -14.78 -6.51
C LEU A 127 0.86 -16.04 -6.46
N LYS A 128 0.47 -17.06 -5.68
CA LYS A 128 1.20 -18.33 -5.61
C LYS A 128 1.31 -19.00 -6.98
N THR A 129 0.22 -19.05 -7.75
CA THR A 129 0.26 -19.58 -9.12
C THR A 129 1.29 -18.84 -9.98
N LEU A 130 1.28 -17.51 -9.98
CA LEU A 130 2.25 -16.73 -10.76
C LEU A 130 3.70 -16.97 -10.29
N LEU A 131 3.95 -16.99 -8.98
CA LEU A 131 5.29 -17.25 -8.45
C LEU A 131 5.78 -18.66 -8.84
N ASP A 132 4.93 -19.68 -8.75
CA ASP A 132 5.28 -21.04 -9.13
C ASP A 132 5.54 -21.15 -10.64
N GLU A 133 4.76 -20.47 -11.49
CA GLU A 133 5.05 -20.36 -12.91
C GLU A 133 6.40 -19.69 -13.18
N LEU A 134 6.73 -18.60 -12.48
CA LEU A 134 8.00 -17.88 -12.66
C LEU A 134 9.21 -18.67 -12.16
N ARG A 135 9.07 -19.42 -11.06
CA ARG A 135 10.07 -20.36 -10.54
C ARG A 135 10.34 -21.49 -11.55
N ASN A 136 9.28 -22.06 -12.11
CA ASN A 136 9.39 -23.10 -13.13
C ASN A 136 10.08 -22.57 -14.40
N GLN A 137 9.73 -21.36 -14.84
CA GLN A 137 10.35 -20.70 -16.00
C GLN A 137 11.82 -20.32 -15.77
N ALA A 138 12.26 -20.21 -14.51
CA ALA A 138 13.66 -20.04 -14.13
C ALA A 138 14.43 -21.37 -13.99
N GLY A 139 13.77 -22.51 -14.21
CA GLY A 139 14.40 -23.84 -14.06
C GLY A 139 14.32 -24.41 -12.65
N GLY A 140 13.51 -23.83 -11.77
CA GLY A 140 13.21 -24.32 -10.42
C GLY A 140 13.51 -23.32 -9.31
N LYS A 141 13.00 -23.60 -8.10
CA LYS A 141 13.11 -22.70 -6.93
C LYS A 141 14.56 -22.41 -6.54
N GLN A 142 15.48 -23.34 -6.78
CA GLN A 142 16.92 -23.17 -6.50
C GLN A 142 17.59 -22.05 -7.31
N ASN A 143 16.96 -21.59 -8.40
CA ASN A 143 17.42 -20.48 -9.23
C ASN A 143 16.71 -19.16 -8.90
N THR A 144 15.83 -19.16 -7.89
CA THR A 144 15.02 -18.01 -7.51
C THR A 144 15.12 -17.68 -6.03
N LEU A 145 14.88 -16.42 -5.69
CA LEU A 145 14.64 -15.96 -4.33
C LEU A 145 13.36 -15.13 -4.30
N THR A 146 12.47 -15.38 -3.35
CA THR A 146 11.24 -14.60 -3.14
C THR A 146 11.42 -13.70 -1.93
N ILE A 147 11.31 -12.39 -2.11
CA ILE A 147 11.53 -11.40 -1.05
C ILE A 147 10.31 -10.47 -0.90
N ASP A 148 10.04 -10.05 0.33
CA ASP A 148 8.93 -9.16 0.68
C ASP A 148 9.44 -7.87 1.31
N GLY A 149 9.09 -6.74 0.69
CA GLY A 149 9.53 -5.42 1.13
C GLY A 149 8.96 -4.95 2.47
N GLY A 150 8.10 -5.70 3.15
CA GLY A 150 7.42 -5.33 4.40
C GLY A 150 5.96 -4.92 4.18
N ASP A 151 5.25 -4.60 5.27
CA ASP A 151 3.80 -4.31 5.28
C ASP A 151 2.94 -5.48 4.81
N LEU A 152 3.19 -6.61 5.45
CA LEU A 152 2.63 -7.91 5.13
C LEU A 152 1.54 -8.31 6.13
N TRP A 153 1.82 -8.17 7.43
CA TRP A 153 1.05 -8.82 8.50
C TRP A 153 -0.15 -8.03 9.00
N GLN A 154 -0.27 -6.74 8.67
CA GLN A 154 -1.38 -5.86 9.08
C GLN A 154 -2.25 -5.50 7.86
N GLY A 155 -3.46 -4.98 8.05
CA GLY A 155 -4.20 -4.26 6.99
C GLY A 155 -5.54 -4.90 6.60
N SER A 156 -5.90 -6.02 7.22
CA SER A 156 -7.19 -6.69 7.03
C SER A 156 -7.83 -7.12 8.35
N GLY A 157 -9.13 -7.42 8.31
CA GLY A 157 -9.84 -7.91 9.49
C GLY A 157 -9.29 -9.23 10.01
N THR A 158 -8.95 -10.17 9.13
CA THR A 158 -8.41 -11.47 9.54
C THR A 158 -7.02 -11.35 10.16
N SER A 159 -6.17 -10.47 9.63
CA SER A 159 -4.84 -10.27 10.20
C SER A 159 -4.89 -9.51 11.53
N LEU A 160 -5.85 -8.60 11.73
CA LEU A 160 -6.11 -7.99 13.04
C LEU A 160 -6.53 -9.06 14.08
N TRP A 161 -7.47 -9.93 13.70
CA TRP A 161 -8.04 -10.94 14.59
C TRP A 161 -7.07 -12.07 14.93
N THR A 162 -6.20 -12.44 13.99
CA THR A 162 -5.18 -13.47 14.18
C THR A 162 -3.83 -12.92 14.63
N ARG A 163 -3.73 -11.60 14.86
CA ARG A 163 -2.48 -10.92 15.23
C ARG A 163 -1.35 -11.14 14.21
N GLY A 164 -1.72 -11.18 12.92
CA GLY A 164 -0.82 -11.33 11.76
C GLY A 164 -0.46 -12.77 11.40
N VAL A 165 -0.86 -13.76 12.23
CA VAL A 165 -0.50 -15.17 12.03
C VAL A 165 -1.06 -15.74 10.72
N ASP A 166 -2.23 -15.26 10.27
CA ASP A 166 -2.80 -15.69 8.98
C ASP A 166 -1.85 -15.39 7.81
N MET A 167 -1.20 -14.24 7.83
CA MET A 167 -0.23 -13.82 6.82
C MET A 167 1.11 -14.54 6.96
N VAL A 168 1.55 -14.87 8.18
CA VAL A 168 2.76 -15.68 8.40
C VAL A 168 2.60 -17.06 7.76
N GLU A 169 1.51 -17.74 8.04
CA GLU A 169 1.20 -19.07 7.48
C GLU A 169 1.02 -19.01 5.95
N ALA A 170 0.30 -18.02 5.44
CA ALA A 170 0.14 -17.83 4.00
C ALA A 170 1.50 -17.58 3.32
N SER A 171 2.39 -16.80 3.93
CA SER A 171 3.72 -16.52 3.38
C SER A 171 4.64 -17.75 3.41
N ASN A 172 4.48 -18.60 4.42
CA ASN A 172 5.14 -19.91 4.48
C ASN A 172 4.69 -20.84 3.34
N ILE A 173 3.39 -20.88 3.01
CA ILE A 173 2.86 -21.65 1.87
C ILE A 173 3.31 -21.04 0.54
N LEU A 174 3.36 -19.70 0.44
CA LEU A 174 3.87 -18.98 -0.72
C LEU A 174 5.35 -19.31 -0.99
N GLY A 175 6.09 -19.68 0.07
CA GLY A 175 7.51 -19.94 0.04
C GLY A 175 8.32 -18.65 -0.04
N LEU A 176 7.93 -17.65 0.75
CA LEU A 176 8.67 -16.41 0.94
C LEU A 176 9.98 -16.69 1.68
N ASP A 177 11.10 -16.13 1.20
CA ASP A 177 12.43 -16.48 1.68
C ASP A 177 13.03 -15.40 2.60
N VAL A 178 12.76 -14.10 2.37
CA VAL A 178 13.28 -12.98 3.18
C VAL A 178 12.26 -11.85 3.25
N MET A 179 12.10 -11.19 4.41
CA MET A 179 11.27 -9.99 4.56
C MET A 179 11.87 -8.96 5.53
N VAL A 180 11.40 -7.71 5.42
CA VAL A 180 11.61 -6.63 6.41
C VAL A 180 10.27 -6.22 7.03
N GLY A 181 10.24 -5.19 7.90
CA GLY A 181 9.01 -4.77 8.57
C GLY A 181 8.78 -3.26 8.68
N HIS A 182 7.50 -2.92 8.89
CA HIS A 182 7.03 -1.59 9.26
C HIS A 182 5.70 -1.69 10.03
N TRP A 183 4.58 -2.00 9.37
CA TRP A 183 3.31 -2.20 10.06
C TRP A 183 3.28 -3.48 10.90
N GLU A 184 4.23 -4.39 10.70
CA GLU A 184 4.50 -5.52 11.60
C GLU A 184 4.70 -5.04 13.05
N PHE A 185 5.36 -3.90 13.24
CA PHE A 185 5.62 -3.31 14.56
C PHE A 185 4.39 -2.61 15.18
N THR A 186 3.21 -2.75 14.57
CA THR A 186 1.94 -2.37 15.20
C THR A 186 1.36 -3.50 16.06
N TYR A 187 1.90 -4.71 15.93
CA TYR A 187 1.76 -5.75 16.93
C TYR A 187 2.76 -5.50 18.07
N LYS A 188 2.44 -6.00 19.27
CA LYS A 188 3.36 -5.88 20.39
C LYS A 188 4.62 -6.68 20.10
N GLU A 189 5.73 -6.23 20.66
CA GLU A 189 7.04 -6.82 20.50
C GLU A 189 7.05 -8.35 20.65
N ASN A 190 6.41 -8.88 21.70
CA ASN A 190 6.30 -10.32 21.92
C ASN A 190 5.49 -11.05 20.83
N GLU A 191 4.53 -10.37 20.19
CA GLU A 191 3.76 -10.91 19.07
C GLU A 191 4.59 -10.87 17.78
N VAL A 192 5.38 -9.81 17.56
CA VAL A 192 6.33 -9.73 16.44
C VAL A 192 7.35 -10.87 16.54
N LEU A 193 7.97 -11.06 17.70
CA LEU A 193 8.94 -12.15 17.92
C LEU A 193 8.29 -13.53 17.74
N SER A 194 7.05 -13.72 18.21
CA SER A 194 6.28 -14.94 17.97
C SER A 194 6.03 -15.18 16.48
N ASN A 195 5.70 -14.15 15.71
CA ASN A 195 5.45 -14.26 14.29
C ASN A 195 6.73 -14.56 13.51
N VAL A 196 7.87 -13.94 13.89
CA VAL A 196 9.19 -14.26 13.34
C VAL A 196 9.55 -15.72 13.61
N ALA A 197 9.33 -16.24 14.82
CA ALA A 197 9.59 -17.64 15.15
C ALA A 197 8.72 -18.63 14.34
N LEU A 198 7.54 -18.22 13.88
CA LEU A 198 6.65 -19.01 13.03
C LEU A 198 6.98 -18.87 11.53
N PHE A 199 7.68 -17.80 11.15
CA PHE A 199 8.05 -17.53 9.77
C PHE A 199 9.21 -18.43 9.34
N LYS A 200 9.08 -19.09 8.18
CA LYS A 200 10.09 -20.02 7.65
C LYS A 200 11.21 -19.33 6.87
N GLY A 201 11.00 -18.07 6.48
CA GLY A 201 12.03 -17.24 5.86
C GLY A 201 12.80 -16.43 6.92
N ASP A 202 13.67 -15.55 6.46
CA ASP A 202 14.42 -14.66 7.36
C ASP A 202 13.73 -13.30 7.49
N PHE A 203 13.52 -12.86 8.72
CA PHE A 203 13.13 -11.49 9.03
C PHE A 203 14.38 -10.67 9.37
N ILE A 204 14.68 -9.66 8.56
CA ILE A 204 15.93 -8.88 8.66
C ILE A 204 15.64 -7.39 8.89
N GLY A 205 16.61 -6.68 9.49
CA GLY A 205 16.48 -5.25 9.77
C GLY A 205 17.73 -4.66 10.40
N GLN A 206 18.67 -4.19 9.60
CA GLN A 206 19.92 -3.58 10.06
C GLN A 206 19.69 -2.34 10.92
N ASN A 207 18.59 -1.64 10.68
CA ASN A 207 18.29 -0.41 11.38
C ASN A 207 17.42 -0.55 12.64
N VAL A 208 17.04 -1.78 12.99
CA VAL A 208 16.29 -2.06 14.22
C VAL A 208 17.27 -2.43 15.32
N LYS A 209 17.47 -1.49 16.26
CA LYS A 209 18.38 -1.69 17.40
C LYS A 209 17.60 -1.84 18.69
N VAL A 210 18.08 -2.73 19.56
CA VAL A 210 17.64 -2.80 20.95
C VAL A 210 18.17 -1.56 21.67
N LYS A 211 17.31 -0.90 22.45
CA LYS A 211 17.69 0.26 23.25
C LYS A 211 18.65 -0.15 24.37
N GLU A 212 19.55 0.75 24.74
CA GLU A 212 20.55 0.50 25.77
C GLU A 212 19.91 0.06 27.10
N GLU A 213 18.77 0.64 27.48
CA GLU A 213 18.08 0.25 28.71
C GLU A 213 17.56 -1.20 28.67
N ALA A 214 17.13 -1.67 27.50
CA ALA A 214 16.60 -3.02 27.32
C ALA A 214 17.70 -4.08 27.21
N LEU A 215 18.90 -3.71 26.74
CA LEU A 215 20.07 -4.61 26.71
C LEU A 215 20.46 -5.09 28.12
N PHE A 216 20.18 -4.30 29.15
CA PHE A 216 20.48 -4.65 30.55
C PHE A 216 19.24 -5.11 31.34
N ASP A 217 18.08 -5.31 30.69
CA ASP A 217 16.86 -5.81 31.34
C ASP A 217 16.68 -7.32 31.11
N GLU A 218 16.78 -8.10 32.19
CA GLU A 218 16.51 -9.55 32.17
C GLU A 218 15.12 -9.91 31.62
N ASN A 219 14.15 -8.99 31.66
CA ASN A 219 12.82 -9.24 31.10
C ASN A 219 12.85 -9.30 29.57
N TYR A 220 13.68 -8.48 28.93
CA TYR A 220 13.85 -8.48 27.49
C TYR A 220 14.50 -9.79 27.04
N GLU A 221 15.59 -10.19 27.69
CA GLU A 221 16.28 -11.47 27.44
C GLU A 221 15.32 -12.66 27.58
N ARG A 222 14.56 -12.74 28.68
CA ARG A 222 13.57 -13.82 28.88
C ARG A 222 12.47 -13.83 27.82
N MET A 223 12.07 -12.67 27.32
CA MET A 223 11.08 -12.58 26.24
C MET A 223 11.67 -13.12 24.94
N VAL A 224 12.90 -12.75 24.60
CA VAL A 224 13.61 -13.25 23.41
C VAL A 224 13.80 -14.76 23.48
N GLU A 225 14.29 -15.29 24.61
CA GLU A 225 14.46 -16.74 24.83
C GLU A 225 13.15 -17.52 24.64
N LYS A 226 12.03 -16.96 25.09
CA LYS A 226 10.71 -17.58 24.96
C LYS A 226 10.30 -17.79 23.49
N TYR A 227 10.78 -16.96 22.58
CA TYR A 227 10.46 -17.01 21.15
C TYR A 227 11.64 -17.53 20.32
N ASP A 228 12.33 -18.55 20.84
CA ASP A 228 13.44 -19.26 20.17
C ASP A 228 14.66 -18.39 19.87
N GLY A 229 14.89 -17.37 20.70
CA GLY A 229 16.01 -16.44 20.50
C GLY A 229 15.80 -15.49 19.32
N ASN A 230 14.58 -15.41 18.77
CA ASN A 230 14.24 -14.40 17.77
C ASN A 230 14.09 -13.06 18.50
N GLY A 231 15.04 -12.15 18.30
CA GLY A 231 15.23 -10.92 19.08
C GLY A 231 16.66 -10.86 19.63
N LEU A 232 17.20 -9.66 19.89
CA LEU A 232 18.64 -9.44 20.22
C LEU A 232 19.59 -10.33 19.41
N PHE A 233 19.71 -10.05 18.12
CA PHE A 233 20.55 -10.83 17.21
C PHE A 233 22.01 -10.86 17.64
N ASP A 234 22.55 -9.71 18.06
CA ASP A 234 23.93 -9.59 18.50
C ASP A 234 24.03 -8.50 19.56
N GLU A 235 24.54 -8.87 20.74
CA GLU A 235 24.67 -7.99 21.89
C GLU A 235 25.72 -6.89 21.63
N ASP A 236 26.82 -7.23 20.96
CA ASP A 236 27.93 -6.31 20.68
C ASP A 236 27.49 -5.16 19.74
N SER A 237 26.72 -5.49 18.70
CA SER A 237 26.20 -4.51 17.75
C SER A 237 24.80 -3.96 18.09
N GLY A 238 24.14 -4.53 19.10
CA GLY A 238 22.82 -4.12 19.61
C GLY A 238 21.66 -4.31 18.61
N HIS A 239 21.80 -5.17 17.61
CA HIS A 239 20.74 -5.40 16.62
C HIS A 239 19.62 -6.26 17.21
N ALA A 240 18.36 -5.88 16.97
CA ALA A 240 17.21 -6.71 17.35
C ALA A 240 17.01 -7.90 16.40
N PHE A 241 17.30 -7.70 15.12
CA PHE A 241 17.17 -8.70 14.05
C PHE A 241 18.46 -8.79 13.24
N GLN A 242 18.62 -9.87 12.48
CA GLN A 242 19.74 -10.01 11.55
C GLN A 242 19.83 -8.80 10.61
N PRO A 243 21.00 -8.15 10.46
CA PRO A 243 21.13 -6.99 9.58
C PRO A 243 21.09 -7.36 8.10
N TYR A 244 21.56 -8.57 7.76
CA TYR A 244 21.56 -9.10 6.40
C TYR A 244 21.56 -10.64 6.42
N VAL A 245 21.26 -11.24 5.28
CA VAL A 245 21.42 -12.68 5.02
C VAL A 245 22.11 -12.92 3.68
N ILE A 246 22.84 -14.02 3.55
CA ILE A 246 23.41 -14.45 2.26
C ILE A 246 22.70 -15.71 1.80
N LYS A 247 22.07 -15.65 0.63
CA LYS A 247 21.35 -16.76 0.01
C LYS A 247 22.12 -17.29 -1.19
N THR A 248 22.24 -18.62 -1.28
CA THR A 248 22.82 -19.29 -2.44
C THR A 248 21.75 -19.56 -3.49
N VAL A 249 21.82 -18.88 -4.62
CA VAL A 249 20.86 -18.99 -5.74
C VAL A 249 21.61 -19.44 -6.99
N ASN A 250 21.30 -20.64 -7.49
CA ASN A 250 22.03 -21.28 -8.60
C ASN A 250 23.57 -21.29 -8.40
N GLY A 251 24.00 -21.53 -7.14
CA GLY A 251 25.42 -21.53 -6.75
C GLY A 251 26.04 -20.14 -6.54
N LEU A 252 25.30 -19.06 -6.77
CA LEU A 252 25.73 -17.67 -6.56
C LEU A 252 25.35 -17.17 -5.17
N ARG A 253 26.23 -16.42 -4.51
CA ARG A 253 26.00 -15.80 -3.19
C ARG A 253 25.39 -14.42 -3.37
N ILE A 254 24.10 -14.29 -3.05
CA ILE A 254 23.40 -13.00 -3.05
C ILE A 254 23.22 -12.55 -1.60
N CYS A 255 23.81 -11.42 -1.24
CA CYS A 255 23.61 -10.78 0.05
C CYS A 255 22.38 -9.86 -0.02
N ILE A 256 21.46 -10.02 0.93
CA ILE A 256 20.28 -9.19 1.12
C ILE A 256 20.44 -8.44 2.45
N VAL A 257 20.65 -7.13 2.37
CA VAL A 257 20.66 -6.24 3.54
C VAL A 257 19.24 -5.78 3.82
N GLY A 258 18.83 -5.80 5.09
CA GLY A 258 17.47 -5.46 5.50
C GLY A 258 17.35 -4.05 6.03
N GLN A 259 16.33 -3.32 5.60
CA GLN A 259 16.02 -1.97 6.10
C GLN A 259 14.52 -1.87 6.40
N ALA A 260 14.19 -1.88 7.69
CA ALA A 260 12.83 -1.61 8.19
C ALA A 260 12.48 -0.12 8.03
N PHE A 261 11.21 0.25 8.18
CA PHE A 261 10.82 1.66 8.07
C PHE A 261 11.48 2.52 9.16
N PRO A 262 12.29 3.54 8.78
CA PRO A 262 13.14 4.25 9.72
C PRO A 262 12.37 5.15 10.70
N ARG A 263 11.11 5.49 10.39
CA ARG A 263 10.28 6.40 11.22
C ARG A 263 9.15 5.68 11.96
N THR A 264 9.28 4.37 12.16
CA THR A 264 8.29 3.55 12.88
C THR A 264 7.91 4.15 14.25
N SER A 265 8.88 4.67 15.01
CA SER A 265 8.63 5.32 16.32
C SER A 265 7.80 6.60 16.26
N ASN A 266 7.70 7.24 15.09
CA ASN A 266 6.88 8.43 14.87
C ASN A 266 5.50 8.04 14.31
N ALA A 267 5.44 6.97 13.52
CA ALA A 267 4.23 6.54 12.82
C ALA A 267 3.33 5.62 13.65
N ASN A 268 3.89 4.90 14.62
CA ASN A 268 3.19 3.86 15.39
C ASN A 268 3.33 4.07 16.91
N PRO A 269 2.40 3.53 17.74
CA PRO A 269 2.50 3.62 19.19
C PRO A 269 3.76 2.97 19.74
N GLN A 270 4.65 3.78 20.33
CA GLN A 270 5.91 3.28 20.91
C GLN A 270 5.71 2.29 22.06
N GLU A 271 4.52 2.29 22.69
CA GLU A 271 4.15 1.29 23.71
C GLU A 271 4.09 -0.15 23.17
N PHE A 272 4.06 -0.33 21.85
CA PHE A 272 4.07 -1.67 21.22
C PHE A 272 5.47 -2.25 21.04
N PHE A 273 6.50 -1.39 20.98
CA PHE A 273 7.90 -1.77 20.79
C PHE A 273 8.78 -0.95 21.75
N PRO A 274 8.56 -1.07 23.07
CA PRO A 274 9.24 -0.22 24.05
C PRO A 274 10.76 -0.36 23.98
N ASP A 275 11.27 -1.53 23.57
CA ASP A 275 12.68 -1.89 23.65
C ASP A 275 13.43 -1.69 22.31
N TRP A 276 12.73 -1.29 21.24
CA TRP A 276 13.33 -1.07 19.92
C TRP A 276 13.42 0.39 19.49
N SER A 277 14.49 0.70 18.77
CA SER A 277 14.70 1.97 18.09
C SER A 277 14.89 1.75 16.59
N PHE A 278 14.39 2.71 15.81
CA PHE A 278 14.42 2.71 14.36
C PHE A 278 15.10 3.98 13.86
N GLY A 279 15.74 3.91 12.71
CA GLY A 279 16.36 5.09 12.11
C GLY A 279 16.83 4.82 10.70
N LEU A 280 17.20 5.88 9.97
CA LEU A 280 17.76 5.72 8.63
C LEU A 280 19.14 5.07 8.68
N ARG A 281 19.97 5.51 9.64
CA ARG A 281 21.31 4.98 9.95
C ARG A 281 22.19 4.84 8.71
N GLU A 282 22.27 5.90 7.91
CA GLU A 282 23.03 5.90 6.64
C GLU A 282 24.52 5.55 6.84
N GLU A 283 25.16 6.12 7.86
CA GLU A 283 26.58 5.84 8.14
C GLU A 283 26.79 4.36 8.50
N GLU A 284 25.98 3.80 9.40
CA GLU A 284 26.02 2.38 9.77
C GLU A 284 25.75 1.47 8.56
N MET A 285 24.81 1.84 7.67
CA MET A 285 24.54 1.11 6.43
C MET A 285 25.75 1.11 5.48
N ILE A 286 26.44 2.24 5.35
CA ILE A 286 27.65 2.36 4.53
C ILE A 286 28.74 1.43 5.08
N GLU A 287 29.00 1.49 6.38
CA GLU A 287 29.98 0.64 7.06
C GLU A 287 29.63 -0.84 6.88
N LEU A 288 28.37 -1.22 7.13
CA LEU A 288 27.90 -2.60 6.99
C LEU A 288 28.11 -3.14 5.57
N VAL A 289 27.74 -2.38 4.53
CA VAL A 289 27.91 -2.82 3.14
C VAL A 289 29.39 -2.95 2.77
N GLN A 290 30.25 -2.08 3.30
CA GLN A 290 31.70 -2.19 3.11
C GLN A 290 32.25 -3.45 3.78
N THR A 291 31.90 -3.71 5.04
CA THR A 291 32.30 -4.93 5.77
C THR A 291 31.82 -6.19 5.06
N ILE A 292 30.56 -6.24 4.61
CA ILE A 292 30.03 -7.37 3.82
C ILE A 292 30.89 -7.61 2.56
N LYS A 293 31.25 -6.54 1.85
CA LYS A 293 32.05 -6.66 0.64
C LYS A 293 33.46 -7.18 0.92
N GLU A 294 34.07 -6.76 2.02
CA GLU A 294 35.42 -7.13 2.42
C GLU A 294 35.50 -8.56 2.98
N ASP A 295 34.60 -8.90 3.91
CA ASP A 295 34.66 -10.14 4.69
C ASP A 295 33.90 -11.29 4.02
N GLU A 296 32.73 -10.99 3.45
CA GLU A 296 31.85 -12.02 2.87
C GLU A 296 32.09 -12.24 1.37
N ASN A 297 32.48 -11.17 0.66
CA ASN A 297 32.71 -11.15 -0.78
C ASN A 297 31.59 -11.84 -1.60
N PRO A 298 30.31 -11.39 -1.48
CA PRO A 298 29.20 -11.96 -2.24
C PRO A 298 29.24 -11.54 -3.71
N ASP A 299 28.54 -12.30 -4.57
CA ASP A 299 28.45 -12.02 -6.01
C ASP A 299 27.54 -10.82 -6.34
N ALA A 300 26.59 -10.53 -5.45
CA ALA A 300 25.71 -9.37 -5.51
C ALA A 300 25.31 -8.92 -4.09
N ILE A 301 25.15 -7.61 -3.89
CA ILE A 301 24.60 -7.00 -2.68
C ILE A 301 23.34 -6.23 -3.07
N VAL A 302 22.21 -6.61 -2.48
CA VAL A 302 20.92 -5.95 -2.68
C VAL A 302 20.37 -5.45 -1.35
N LEU A 303 19.62 -4.36 -1.40
CA LEU A 303 18.90 -3.83 -0.25
C LEU A 303 17.42 -4.20 -0.37
N LEU A 304 16.88 -4.87 0.64
CA LEU A 304 15.44 -5.03 0.82
C LEU A 304 14.97 -3.95 1.80
N SER A 305 14.15 -3.03 1.33
CA SER A 305 13.88 -1.78 2.02
C SER A 305 12.40 -1.51 2.23
N HIS A 306 12.10 -0.86 3.35
CA HIS A 306 10.82 -0.24 3.62
C HIS A 306 10.97 1.27 3.91
N ASN A 307 12.00 1.95 3.38
CA ASN A 307 12.14 3.40 3.56
C ASN A 307 11.08 4.20 2.79
N GLY A 308 10.76 3.75 1.58
CA GLY A 308 9.99 4.48 0.58
C GLY A 308 10.84 4.94 -0.60
N MET A 309 10.24 4.98 -1.80
CA MET A 309 10.96 5.06 -3.07
C MET A 309 11.94 6.24 -3.18
N ASP A 310 11.56 7.46 -2.80
CA ASP A 310 12.46 8.62 -2.92
C ASP A 310 13.63 8.55 -1.92
N VAL A 311 13.39 8.00 -0.72
CA VAL A 311 14.42 7.74 0.28
C VAL A 311 15.38 6.66 -0.23
N ASP A 312 14.85 5.60 -0.83
CA ASP A 312 15.63 4.51 -1.40
C ASP A 312 16.48 4.96 -2.59
N ILE A 313 15.95 5.82 -3.46
CA ILE A 313 16.72 6.45 -4.55
C ILE A 313 17.91 7.22 -3.96
N LYS A 314 17.67 8.07 -2.96
CA LYS A 314 18.72 8.87 -2.32
C LYS A 314 19.74 8.00 -1.56
N MET A 315 19.29 6.94 -0.89
CA MET A 315 20.18 5.98 -0.22
C MET A 315 21.04 5.22 -1.23
N ALA A 316 20.47 4.80 -2.36
CA ALA A 316 21.21 4.15 -3.44
C ALA A 316 22.27 5.07 -4.08
N GLU A 317 22.10 6.39 -4.04
CA GLU A 317 23.12 7.36 -4.48
C GLU A 317 24.31 7.42 -3.52
N ARG A 318 24.10 7.14 -2.23
CA ARG A 318 25.07 7.41 -1.16
C ARG A 318 25.76 6.17 -0.62
N VAL A 319 25.10 5.01 -0.65
CA VAL A 319 25.66 3.74 -0.20
C VAL A 319 26.45 3.07 -1.34
N PRO A 320 27.78 2.89 -1.20
CA PRO A 320 28.58 2.24 -2.23
C PRO A 320 28.26 0.74 -2.33
N GLY A 321 28.62 0.09 -3.43
CA GLY A 321 28.53 -1.36 -3.57
C GLY A 321 27.14 -1.97 -3.79
N LEU A 322 26.03 -1.25 -3.55
CA LEU A 322 24.68 -1.76 -3.82
C LEU A 322 24.44 -1.99 -5.32
N ASN A 323 23.92 -3.16 -5.68
CA ASN A 323 23.52 -3.50 -7.05
C ASN A 323 22.04 -3.18 -7.31
N ALA A 324 21.16 -3.45 -6.35
CA ALA A 324 19.73 -3.16 -6.48
C ALA A 324 19.09 -2.85 -5.13
N VAL A 325 18.00 -2.09 -5.15
CA VAL A 325 17.10 -1.85 -4.02
C VAL A 325 15.69 -2.31 -4.40
N PHE A 326 15.13 -3.17 -3.56
CA PHE A 326 13.75 -3.64 -3.62
C PHE A 326 12.98 -2.99 -2.46
N GLY A 327 12.20 -1.96 -2.77
CA GLY A 327 11.54 -1.10 -1.78
C GLY A 327 10.04 -1.38 -1.59
N GLY A 328 9.49 -0.88 -0.49
CA GLY A 328 8.06 -0.85 -0.13
C GLY A 328 7.58 0.53 0.33
N HIS A 329 6.63 0.57 1.27
CA HIS A 329 6.09 1.73 2.01
C HIS A 329 5.24 2.71 1.20
N THR A 330 5.74 3.04 0.02
CA THR A 330 5.19 4.08 -0.84
C THR A 330 4.18 3.53 -1.85
N HIS A 331 4.04 2.21 -1.91
CA HIS A 331 3.06 1.46 -2.72
C HIS A 331 3.19 1.68 -4.22
N ASP A 332 4.35 2.12 -4.69
CA ASP A 332 4.58 2.46 -6.08
C ASP A 332 4.72 1.22 -6.94
N GLY A 333 3.79 1.04 -7.89
CA GLY A 333 3.93 0.04 -8.93
C GLY A 333 4.86 0.58 -10.01
N MET A 334 6.16 0.27 -9.94
CA MET A 334 7.18 0.71 -10.89
C MET A 334 7.37 -0.27 -12.06
N PRO A 335 6.83 -0.03 -13.28
CA PRO A 335 6.95 -1.00 -14.38
C PRO A 335 8.40 -1.17 -14.88
N LYS A 336 9.25 -0.18 -14.57
CA LYS A 336 10.70 -0.20 -14.80
C LYS A 336 11.39 0.37 -13.56
N PRO A 337 12.60 -0.13 -13.23
CA PRO A 337 13.37 0.39 -12.12
C PRO A 337 13.97 1.76 -12.48
N ILE A 338 14.24 2.56 -11.45
CA ILE A 338 15.05 3.77 -11.58
C ILE A 338 16.52 3.39 -11.51
N LYS A 339 17.29 3.84 -12.50
CA LYS A 339 18.73 3.63 -12.56
C LYS A 339 19.43 4.76 -11.82
N VAL A 340 20.16 4.41 -10.78
CA VAL A 340 20.89 5.33 -9.90
C VAL A 340 22.40 5.07 -10.02
N LYS A 341 23.20 6.14 -9.89
CA LYS A 341 24.65 6.03 -9.72
C LYS A 341 24.98 6.23 -8.25
N ASN A 342 25.59 5.23 -7.64
CA ASN A 342 26.05 5.33 -6.26
C ASN A 342 27.34 6.19 -6.20
N ILE A 343 27.80 6.44 -4.97
CA ILE A 343 28.99 7.28 -4.72
C ILE A 343 30.31 6.69 -5.27
N ASP A 344 30.36 5.37 -5.50
CA ASP A 344 31.53 4.69 -6.09
C ASP A 344 31.48 4.58 -7.63
N GLY A 345 30.43 5.12 -8.27
CA GLY A 345 30.21 5.13 -9.72
C GLY A 345 29.52 3.87 -10.27
N GLY A 346 29.30 2.87 -9.42
CA GLY A 346 28.46 1.71 -9.65
C GLY A 346 27.02 2.08 -10.02
N THR A 347 26.35 1.17 -10.71
CA THR A 347 24.94 1.33 -11.05
C THR A 347 24.10 0.54 -10.04
N CYS A 348 23.13 1.21 -9.42
CA CYS A 348 22.11 0.59 -8.60
C CYS A 348 20.73 0.71 -9.29
N LEU A 349 19.93 -0.37 -9.30
CA LEU A 349 18.54 -0.34 -9.77
C LEU A 349 17.58 -0.28 -8.58
N VAL A 350 16.72 0.73 -8.53
CA VAL A 350 15.75 0.93 -7.44
C VAL A 350 14.33 0.66 -7.96
N THR A 351 13.56 -0.15 -7.25
CA THR A 351 12.20 -0.53 -7.66
C THR A 351 11.28 -0.84 -6.49
N ASN A 352 9.98 -0.59 -6.66
CA ASN A 352 8.91 -1.04 -5.77
C ASN A 352 7.91 -1.93 -6.53
N ALA A 353 7.26 -2.84 -5.81
CA ALA A 353 6.31 -3.81 -6.39
C ALA A 353 4.83 -3.50 -6.04
N GLY A 354 4.48 -2.22 -5.91
CA GLY A 354 3.11 -1.78 -5.65
C GLY A 354 2.59 -2.18 -4.28
N SER A 355 1.34 -2.68 -4.21
CA SER A 355 0.66 -3.02 -2.95
C SER A 355 -0.44 -4.08 -3.18
N ASN A 356 -1.01 -4.62 -2.10
CA ASN A 356 -2.10 -5.61 -2.05
C ASN A 356 -1.81 -6.91 -2.83
N GLY A 357 -0.53 -7.26 -3.00
CA GLY A 357 -0.10 -8.37 -3.84
C GLY A 357 -0.46 -8.20 -5.32
N LYS A 358 -0.75 -6.97 -5.76
CA LYS A 358 -1.19 -6.65 -7.12
C LYS A 358 -0.11 -6.95 -8.17
N TYR A 359 1.16 -6.95 -7.79
CA TYR A 359 2.28 -7.17 -8.70
C TYR A 359 3.31 -8.15 -8.15
N VAL A 360 4.08 -8.72 -9.07
CA VAL A 360 5.37 -9.37 -8.79
C VAL A 360 6.43 -8.64 -9.61
N GLY A 361 7.40 -8.03 -8.93
CA GLY A 361 8.62 -7.56 -9.56
C GLY A 361 9.55 -8.75 -9.83
N VAL A 362 10.03 -8.91 -11.06
CA VAL A 362 10.96 -9.98 -11.46
C VAL A 362 12.24 -9.33 -11.91
N MET A 363 13.34 -9.57 -11.19
CA MET A 363 14.67 -9.10 -11.56
C MET A 363 15.60 -10.29 -11.76
N ASP A 364 16.06 -10.49 -12.98
CA ASP A 364 17.07 -11.49 -13.30
C ASP A 364 18.46 -10.86 -13.31
N PHE A 365 19.41 -11.53 -12.66
CA PHE A 365 20.80 -11.11 -12.53
C PHE A 365 21.66 -11.95 -13.46
N ASP A 366 22.38 -11.29 -14.37
CA ASP A 366 23.51 -11.92 -15.06
C ASP A 366 24.79 -11.66 -14.27
N ILE A 367 25.40 -12.73 -13.77
CA ILE A 367 26.59 -12.69 -12.94
C ILE A 367 27.71 -13.48 -13.62
N GLN A 368 28.83 -12.82 -13.86
CA GLN A 368 30.02 -13.39 -14.52
C GLN A 368 31.24 -13.06 -13.67
N ASP A 369 32.10 -14.06 -13.45
CA ASP A 369 33.34 -13.95 -12.66
C ASP A 369 33.13 -13.25 -11.29
N GLY A 370 32.02 -13.58 -10.63
CA GLY A 370 31.63 -13.05 -9.32
C GLY A 370 31.17 -11.60 -9.32
N LYS A 371 30.71 -11.07 -10.47
CA LYS A 371 30.22 -9.69 -10.59
C LYS A 371 28.94 -9.62 -11.38
N VAL A 372 28.01 -8.76 -10.94
CA VAL A 372 26.82 -8.40 -11.71
C VAL A 372 27.23 -7.63 -12.96
N VAL A 373 26.93 -8.17 -14.14
CA VAL A 373 27.20 -7.53 -15.43
C VAL A 373 25.96 -6.87 -16.02
N ASP A 374 24.78 -7.43 -15.76
CA ASP A 374 23.50 -6.90 -16.21
C ASP A 374 22.35 -7.35 -15.29
N MET A 375 21.26 -6.61 -15.33
CA MET A 375 20.01 -6.94 -14.62
C MET A 375 18.81 -6.65 -15.53
N ASP A 376 17.97 -7.67 -15.77
CA ASP A 376 16.74 -7.55 -16.55
C ASP A 376 15.54 -7.52 -15.61
N TYR A 377 14.74 -6.46 -15.67
CA TYR A 377 13.58 -6.27 -14.82
C TYR A 377 12.28 -6.27 -15.60
N THR A 378 11.28 -6.98 -15.09
CA THR A 378 9.88 -6.90 -15.54
C THR A 378 8.96 -6.97 -14.32
N MET A 379 7.96 -6.10 -14.25
CA MET A 379 6.91 -6.21 -13.25
C MET A 379 5.65 -6.79 -13.87
N LEU A 380 5.05 -7.80 -13.24
CA LEU A 380 3.87 -8.49 -13.75
C LEU A 380 2.67 -8.26 -12.83
N PRO A 381 1.51 -7.79 -13.34
CA PRO A 381 0.31 -7.67 -12.53
C PRO A 381 -0.35 -9.04 -12.30
N VAL A 382 -0.81 -9.30 -11.09
CA VAL A 382 -1.56 -10.50 -10.73
C VAL A 382 -3.04 -10.27 -11.04
N ILE A 383 -3.51 -10.70 -12.22
CA ILE A 383 -4.90 -10.49 -12.67
C ILE A 383 -5.71 -11.77 -12.51
N THR A 384 -6.78 -11.72 -11.70
CA THR A 384 -7.51 -12.94 -11.29
C THR A 384 -8.22 -13.65 -12.42
N ASN A 385 -8.71 -12.94 -13.44
CA ASN A 385 -9.37 -13.62 -14.56
C ASN A 385 -8.38 -14.32 -15.50
N TRP A 386 -7.07 -14.13 -15.31
CA TRP A 386 -6.01 -14.66 -16.17
C TRP A 386 -5.18 -15.76 -15.51
N LEU A 387 -5.15 -15.79 -14.19
CA LEU A 387 -4.44 -16.80 -13.41
C LEU A 387 -5.48 -17.68 -12.70
N PRO A 388 -5.32 -19.01 -12.67
CA PRO A 388 -6.12 -19.83 -11.76
C PRO A 388 -5.71 -19.56 -10.30
N ALA A 389 -6.62 -19.82 -9.38
CA ALA A 389 -6.29 -19.89 -7.96
C ALA A 389 -5.51 -21.17 -7.67
N ASP A 390 -4.42 -21.06 -6.91
CA ASP A 390 -3.71 -22.22 -6.35
C ASP A 390 -4.59 -22.92 -5.31
N LYS A 391 -4.71 -24.25 -5.43
CA LYS A 391 -5.65 -25.04 -4.63
C LYS A 391 -5.25 -25.18 -3.17
N GLU A 392 -3.95 -25.25 -2.89
CA GLU A 392 -3.44 -25.38 -1.51
C GLU A 392 -3.69 -24.08 -0.75
N MET A 393 -3.31 -22.96 -1.37
CA MET A 393 -3.52 -21.64 -0.81
C MET A 393 -5.01 -21.31 -0.67
N GLU A 394 -5.83 -21.65 -1.67
CA GLU A 394 -7.28 -21.46 -1.59
C GLU A 394 -7.91 -22.28 -0.46
N ALA A 395 -7.47 -23.53 -0.25
CA ALA A 395 -7.93 -24.36 0.86
C ALA A 395 -7.55 -23.74 2.22
N TYR A 396 -6.31 -23.25 2.35
CA TYR A 396 -5.85 -22.53 3.53
C TYR A 396 -6.72 -21.31 3.84
N ILE A 397 -6.92 -20.43 2.86
CA ILE A 397 -7.73 -19.21 3.01
C ILE A 397 -9.16 -19.57 3.40
N ASN A 398 -9.77 -20.55 2.73
CA ASN A 398 -11.13 -20.98 3.05
C ASN A 398 -11.24 -21.50 4.47
N GLN A 399 -10.28 -22.32 4.94
CA GLN A 399 -10.25 -22.81 6.30
C GLN A 399 -10.11 -21.66 7.31
N MET A 400 -9.15 -20.76 7.11
CA MET A 400 -8.94 -19.60 7.98
C MET A 400 -10.20 -18.73 8.07
N ARG A 401 -10.90 -18.51 6.95
CA ARG A 401 -12.15 -17.73 6.90
C ARG A 401 -13.31 -18.37 7.67
N GLN A 402 -13.25 -19.68 7.92
CA GLN A 402 -14.23 -20.39 8.75
C GLN A 402 -13.88 -20.38 10.25
N THR A 403 -12.77 -19.76 10.65
CA THR A 403 -12.44 -19.56 12.07
C THR A 403 -13.55 -18.78 12.77
N THR A 404 -13.96 -19.28 13.93
CA THR A 404 -14.98 -18.64 14.77
C THR A 404 -14.38 -17.48 15.55
N TYR A 405 -15.05 -16.33 15.49
CA TYR A 405 -14.73 -15.17 16.32
C TYR A 405 -15.10 -15.44 17.79
N ASP A 406 -14.12 -15.33 18.68
CA ASP A 406 -14.25 -15.65 20.11
C ASP A 406 -13.75 -14.51 21.03
N GLU A 407 -13.67 -14.79 22.33
CA GLU A 407 -13.30 -13.82 23.36
C GLU A 407 -11.78 -13.53 23.45
N ASN A 408 -10.94 -14.26 22.71
CA ASN A 408 -9.49 -14.08 22.69
C ASN A 408 -9.03 -13.01 21.68
N ILE A 409 -9.95 -12.50 20.85
CA ILE A 409 -9.67 -11.44 19.89
C ILE A 409 -9.18 -10.17 20.59
N VAL A 410 -8.23 -9.47 19.97
CA VAL A 410 -7.72 -8.17 20.42
C VAL A 410 -7.82 -7.15 19.28
N GLU A 411 -8.96 -6.47 19.24
CA GLU A 411 -9.31 -5.39 18.31
C GLU A 411 -8.91 -3.98 18.81
N SER A 412 -8.72 -3.82 20.11
CA SER A 412 -8.55 -2.52 20.78
C SER A 412 -7.41 -2.57 21.80
N ARG A 413 -6.79 -1.42 22.07
CA ARG A 413 -5.90 -1.25 23.22
C ARG A 413 -6.66 -1.20 24.55
N ALA A 414 -7.94 -0.85 24.51
CA ALA A 414 -8.80 -0.85 25.68
C ALA A 414 -9.35 -2.26 25.95
N LYS A 415 -9.00 -2.82 27.12
CA LYS A 415 -9.32 -4.20 27.53
C LYS A 415 -10.81 -4.54 27.49
N ASP A 416 -11.67 -3.58 27.79
CA ASP A 416 -13.13 -3.70 27.76
C ASP A 416 -13.70 -3.75 26.33
N ARG A 417 -12.88 -3.53 25.31
CA ARG A 417 -13.23 -3.54 23.87
C ARG A 417 -12.31 -4.43 23.04
N PHE A 418 -11.66 -5.40 23.66
CA PHE A 418 -10.80 -6.37 22.96
C PHE A 418 -11.56 -7.16 21.89
N TYR A 419 -12.81 -7.51 22.15
CA TYR A 419 -13.67 -8.18 21.18
C TYR A 419 -15.03 -7.51 21.13
N ASN A 420 -15.75 -7.72 20.04
CA ASN A 420 -17.09 -7.22 19.82
C ASN A 420 -18.13 -8.33 20.15
N PRO A 421 -18.96 -8.16 21.21
CA PRO A 421 -19.91 -9.18 21.62
C PRO A 421 -20.93 -9.58 20.55
N GLN A 422 -21.24 -8.69 19.60
CA GLN A 422 -22.18 -8.97 18.51
C GLN A 422 -21.58 -9.86 17.40
N ARG A 423 -20.26 -10.12 17.44
CA ARG A 423 -19.54 -11.00 16.53
C ARG A 423 -19.30 -12.41 17.09
N LEU A 424 -19.44 -12.59 18.41
CA LEU A 424 -19.17 -13.88 19.06
C LEU A 424 -19.96 -15.04 18.42
N GLY A 425 -19.24 -16.13 18.14
CA GLY A 425 -19.81 -17.36 17.57
C GLY A 425 -20.05 -17.30 16.06
N LYS A 426 -19.82 -16.17 15.39
CA LYS A 426 -19.85 -16.07 13.93
C LYS A 426 -18.48 -16.45 13.36
N THR A 427 -18.45 -16.96 12.13
CA THR A 427 -17.17 -17.13 11.42
C THR A 427 -16.64 -15.79 10.94
N TYR A 428 -15.33 -15.70 10.68
CA TYR A 428 -14.73 -14.53 10.05
C TYR A 428 -15.40 -14.20 8.71
N GLU A 429 -15.74 -15.20 7.90
CA GLU A 429 -16.48 -15.00 6.65
C GLU A 429 -17.87 -14.39 6.87
N ASP A 430 -18.63 -14.86 7.86
CA ASP A 430 -19.97 -14.32 8.16
C ASP A 430 -19.92 -12.85 8.56
N ILE A 431 -18.88 -12.45 9.31
CA ILE A 431 -18.68 -11.06 9.74
C ILE A 431 -18.28 -10.20 8.53
N LEU A 432 -17.25 -10.62 7.79
CA LEU A 432 -16.65 -9.84 6.71
C LEU A 432 -17.56 -9.72 5.48
N SER A 433 -18.43 -10.70 5.24
CA SER A 433 -19.37 -10.71 4.11
C SER A 433 -20.65 -9.90 4.34
N GLU A 434 -20.82 -9.27 5.53
CA GLU A 434 -21.96 -8.40 5.80
C GLU A 434 -22.05 -7.28 4.76
N LYS A 435 -23.21 -7.20 4.08
CA LYS A 435 -23.51 -6.17 3.08
C LYS A 435 -24.09 -4.93 3.74
N LEU A 436 -23.44 -3.79 3.55
CA LEU A 436 -23.81 -2.54 4.23
C LEU A 436 -24.67 -1.66 3.33
N ALA A 437 -24.12 -1.25 2.19
CA ALA A 437 -24.76 -0.40 1.19
C ALA A 437 -24.17 -0.64 -0.21
N ILE A 438 -24.81 -0.11 -1.25
CA ILE A 438 -24.31 -0.09 -2.62
C ILE A 438 -23.57 1.23 -2.86
N ALA A 439 -22.38 1.17 -3.45
CA ALA A 439 -21.59 2.35 -3.77
C ALA A 439 -22.20 3.14 -4.95
N ASP A 440 -22.49 4.43 -4.77
CA ASP A 440 -23.02 5.30 -5.84
C ASP A 440 -21.98 5.70 -6.91
N ARG A 441 -20.69 5.51 -6.56
CA ARG A 441 -19.51 5.87 -7.35
C ARG A 441 -18.35 4.93 -7.05
N LEU A 442 -17.23 5.14 -7.74
CA LEU A 442 -15.97 4.47 -7.43
C LEU A 442 -15.43 5.00 -6.10
N LEU A 443 -15.26 4.10 -5.12
CA LEU A 443 -14.69 4.41 -3.81
C LEU A 443 -13.22 4.02 -3.79
N TYR A 444 -12.30 4.95 -3.54
CA TYR A 444 -10.85 4.73 -3.51
C TYR A 444 -10.17 5.61 -2.45
N ARG A 445 -8.97 5.20 -2.02
CA ARG A 445 -8.13 5.90 -1.02
C ARG A 445 -6.94 6.64 -1.64
N ARG A 446 -6.13 5.93 -2.44
CA ARG A 446 -4.76 6.35 -2.76
C ARG A 446 -4.68 7.64 -3.58
N GLY A 447 -3.83 8.55 -3.13
CA GLY A 447 -3.50 9.86 -3.71
C GLY A 447 -3.10 10.85 -2.63
N ASN A 448 -2.37 11.92 -2.98
CA ASN A 448 -1.80 12.84 -1.97
C ASN A 448 -2.81 13.58 -1.10
N PHE A 449 -4.09 13.61 -1.47
CA PHE A 449 -5.12 14.38 -0.79
C PHE A 449 -6.34 13.52 -0.45
N MET A 450 -7.49 13.78 -1.06
CA MET A 450 -8.77 13.18 -0.72
C MET A 450 -9.16 12.08 -1.72
N GLY A 451 -9.41 10.87 -1.19
CA GLY A 451 -10.13 9.80 -1.86
C GLY A 451 -11.62 9.77 -1.52
N THR A 452 -12.40 9.11 -2.35
CA THR A 452 -13.86 8.97 -2.13
C THR A 452 -14.20 8.03 -0.97
N TRP A 453 -13.33 7.08 -0.64
CA TRP A 453 -13.44 6.29 0.58
C TRP A 453 -13.11 7.13 1.83
N ASP A 454 -12.12 8.02 1.75
CA ASP A 454 -11.74 8.90 2.85
C ASP A 454 -12.89 9.81 3.28
N GLN A 455 -13.70 10.29 2.34
CA GLN A 455 -14.88 11.08 2.67
C GLN A 455 -15.89 10.30 3.53
N ILE A 456 -16.04 8.99 3.33
CA ILE A 456 -16.90 8.15 4.17
C ILE A 456 -16.35 8.10 5.59
N LEU A 457 -15.03 7.89 5.73
CA LEU A 457 -14.35 7.85 7.03
C LEU A 457 -14.52 9.17 7.79
N CYS A 458 -14.27 10.28 7.10
CA CYS A 458 -14.42 11.62 7.65
C CYS A 458 -15.86 11.91 8.07
N ASN A 459 -16.85 11.62 7.21
CA ASN A 459 -18.25 11.83 7.55
C ASN A 459 -18.69 10.98 8.75
N ALA A 460 -18.26 9.72 8.83
CA ALA A 460 -18.57 8.84 9.95
C ALA A 460 -18.03 9.40 11.28
N LEU A 461 -16.80 9.92 11.28
CA LEU A 461 -16.22 10.60 12.45
C LEU A 461 -16.99 11.86 12.84
N ARG A 462 -17.41 12.66 11.86
CA ARG A 462 -18.20 13.87 12.13
C ARG A 462 -19.58 13.54 12.69
N GLU A 463 -20.24 12.52 12.18
CA GLU A 463 -21.55 12.08 12.68
C GLU A 463 -21.45 11.49 14.10
N GLU A 464 -20.48 10.61 14.35
CA GLU A 464 -20.27 9.98 15.65
C GLU A 464 -20.04 11.01 16.77
N TYR A 465 -19.30 12.08 16.45
CA TYR A 465 -18.91 13.06 17.44
C TYR A 465 -19.64 14.38 17.34
N ASP A 466 -20.52 14.63 16.37
CA ASP A 466 -21.03 15.97 16.06
C ASP A 466 -19.86 16.99 15.97
N ALA A 467 -18.89 16.67 15.10
CA ALA A 467 -17.65 17.43 14.96
C ALA A 467 -17.71 18.41 13.76
N ASP A 468 -17.13 19.60 13.96
CA ASP A 468 -17.02 20.61 12.91
C ASP A 468 -16.16 20.09 11.75
N VAL A 469 -15.01 19.52 12.11
CA VAL A 469 -14.00 18.99 11.18
C VAL A 469 -13.61 17.57 11.61
N SER A 470 -13.27 16.73 10.64
CA SER A 470 -12.66 15.42 10.91
C SER A 470 -11.35 15.27 10.17
N MET A 471 -10.39 14.59 10.81
CA MET A 471 -9.10 14.21 10.26
C MET A 471 -9.01 12.69 10.17
N SER A 472 -8.78 12.16 8.96
CA SER A 472 -8.52 10.74 8.74
C SER A 472 -7.10 10.51 8.23
N ALA A 473 -6.46 9.46 8.73
CA ALA A 473 -5.04 9.20 8.54
C ALA A 473 -4.63 9.04 7.06
N GLY A 474 -3.44 9.58 6.83
CA GLY A 474 -2.55 9.58 5.66
C GLY A 474 -2.38 8.32 4.80
N VAL A 475 -2.94 7.17 5.20
CA VAL A 475 -2.38 5.87 4.81
C VAL A 475 -2.68 5.44 3.37
N ARG A 476 -1.70 4.79 2.74
CA ARG A 476 -1.74 4.38 1.32
C ARG A 476 -2.44 3.04 1.09
N TRP A 477 -2.55 2.21 2.13
CA TRP A 477 -3.29 0.96 2.10
C TRP A 477 -4.80 1.18 2.11
N GLY A 478 -5.52 0.15 1.67
CA GLY A 478 -6.95 0.20 1.40
C GLY A 478 -7.33 -0.66 0.22
N VAL A 479 -8.63 -0.69 -0.07
CA VAL A 479 -9.19 -1.30 -1.29
C VAL A 479 -10.09 -0.32 -2.04
N THR A 480 -10.38 -0.64 -3.29
CA THR A 480 -11.31 0.10 -4.14
C THR A 480 -12.64 -0.64 -4.24
N THR A 481 -13.75 0.08 -4.12
CA THR A 481 -15.11 -0.47 -4.35
C THR A 481 -15.68 0.13 -5.62
N LEU A 482 -16.12 -0.70 -6.57
CA LEU A 482 -16.66 -0.20 -7.85
C LEU A 482 -18.05 0.38 -7.67
N LYS A 483 -18.41 1.35 -8.52
CA LYS A 483 -19.79 1.85 -8.58
C LYS A 483 -20.77 0.73 -8.86
N GLY A 484 -21.81 0.65 -8.04
CA GLY A 484 -22.88 -0.34 -8.13
C GLY A 484 -22.58 -1.67 -7.42
N ASP A 485 -21.36 -1.85 -6.91
CA ASP A 485 -21.03 -3.00 -6.07
C ASP A 485 -21.47 -2.73 -4.62
N TRP A 486 -21.69 -3.81 -3.87
CA TRP A 486 -21.90 -3.73 -2.43
C TRP A 486 -20.60 -3.34 -1.73
N ILE A 487 -20.70 -2.38 -0.83
CA ILE A 487 -19.75 -2.15 0.26
C ILE A 487 -20.01 -3.21 1.32
N THR A 488 -19.01 -4.03 1.62
CA THR A 488 -19.07 -5.04 2.68
C THR A 488 -18.34 -4.59 3.93
N MET A 489 -18.51 -5.33 5.03
CA MET A 489 -17.67 -5.15 6.22
C MET A 489 -16.19 -5.42 5.92
N GLU A 490 -15.87 -6.34 5.01
CA GLU A 490 -14.49 -6.55 4.53
C GLU A 490 -13.92 -5.29 3.87
N ASP A 491 -14.71 -4.60 3.04
CA ASP A 491 -14.28 -3.35 2.42
C ASP A 491 -14.01 -2.28 3.48
N VAL A 492 -14.86 -2.18 4.52
CA VAL A 492 -14.68 -1.24 5.66
C VAL A 492 -13.43 -1.58 6.47
N MET A 493 -13.27 -2.83 6.89
CA MET A 493 -12.12 -3.28 7.67
C MET A 493 -10.82 -2.99 6.91
N SER A 494 -10.80 -3.28 5.60
CA SER A 494 -9.63 -3.02 4.76
C SER A 494 -9.26 -1.53 4.63
N GLN A 495 -10.11 -0.59 5.05
CA GLN A 495 -9.75 0.84 5.13
C GLN A 495 -9.20 1.27 6.50
N CYS A 496 -9.48 0.52 7.57
CA CYS A 496 -9.28 1.04 8.93
C CYS A 496 -8.95 0.02 10.03
N SER A 497 -8.65 -1.25 9.70
CA SER A 497 -8.28 -2.30 10.67
C SER A 497 -6.85 -2.13 11.20
N MET A 498 -6.63 -1.09 12.00
CA MET A 498 -5.38 -0.86 12.76
C MET A 498 -5.47 -1.48 14.16
N THR A 499 -4.35 -1.91 14.72
CA THR A 499 -4.24 -2.41 16.11
C THR A 499 -4.48 -1.31 17.17
N TYR A 500 -4.58 -0.05 16.73
CA TYR A 500 -4.87 1.14 17.52
C TYR A 500 -5.98 1.99 16.86
N GLY A 501 -6.99 1.33 16.28
CA GLY A 501 -8.06 1.96 15.49
C GLY A 501 -9.12 2.74 16.28
N GLU A 502 -8.84 3.14 17.52
CA GLU A 502 -9.80 3.90 18.33
C GLU A 502 -10.00 5.31 17.80
N THR A 503 -11.25 5.78 17.86
CA THR A 503 -11.66 7.13 17.47
C THR A 503 -11.59 8.11 18.64
N TYR A 504 -11.56 9.40 18.35
CA TYR A 504 -11.53 10.47 19.35
C TYR A 504 -12.14 11.76 18.82
N SER A 505 -12.46 12.67 19.74
CA SER A 505 -12.75 14.06 19.46
C SER A 505 -11.99 14.95 20.44
N THR A 506 -11.46 16.05 19.93
CA THR A 506 -10.72 17.05 20.70
C THR A 506 -11.10 18.45 20.24
N GLU A 507 -10.79 19.45 21.04
CA GLU A 507 -10.92 20.86 20.68
C GLU A 507 -9.57 21.38 20.15
N MET A 508 -9.61 22.10 19.04
CA MET A 508 -8.44 22.77 18.45
C MET A 508 -8.80 24.22 18.13
N THR A 509 -7.89 25.17 18.38
CA THR A 509 -8.04 26.51 17.80
C THR A 509 -7.89 26.43 16.28
N GLY A 510 -8.45 27.39 15.54
CA GLY A 510 -8.24 27.50 14.09
C GLY A 510 -6.76 27.56 13.74
N GLU A 511 -5.95 28.25 14.54
CA GLU A 511 -4.50 28.29 14.37
C GLU A 511 -3.87 26.89 14.49
N MET A 512 -4.21 26.12 15.53
CA MET A 512 -3.71 24.75 15.70
C MET A 512 -4.11 23.83 14.55
N LEU A 513 -5.36 23.96 14.08
CA LEU A 513 -5.89 23.20 12.94
C LEU A 513 -5.08 23.48 11.67
N LEU A 514 -4.82 24.75 11.35
CA LEU A 514 -4.06 25.15 10.16
C LEU A 514 -2.58 24.75 10.28
N ASN A 515 -1.97 24.95 11.46
CA ASN A 515 -0.59 24.54 11.71
C ASN A 515 -0.39 23.02 11.60
N THR A 516 -1.41 22.23 11.96
CA THR A 516 -1.40 20.78 11.75
C THR A 516 -1.35 20.44 10.26
N LEU A 517 -2.16 21.09 9.44
CA LEU A 517 -2.14 20.90 7.99
C LEU A 517 -0.80 21.31 7.36
N GLU A 518 -0.24 22.45 7.79
CA GLU A 518 1.08 22.91 7.36
C GLU A 518 2.18 21.91 7.70
N SER A 519 2.15 21.35 8.91
CA SER A 519 3.17 20.38 9.35
C SER A 519 3.10 19.07 8.54
N VAL A 520 1.89 18.61 8.22
CA VAL A 520 1.71 17.43 7.36
C VAL A 520 2.14 17.72 5.92
N ALA A 521 1.80 18.91 5.40
CA ALA A 521 2.22 19.34 4.07
C ALA A 521 3.74 19.46 3.96
N ASP A 522 4.40 19.95 5.01
CA ASP A 522 5.86 20.04 5.06
C ASP A 522 6.51 18.68 5.01
N ASN A 523 5.99 17.69 5.76
CA ASN A 523 6.54 16.35 5.69
C ASN A 523 6.39 15.67 4.33
N LEU A 524 5.27 15.90 3.63
CA LEU A 524 5.03 15.29 2.31
C LEU A 524 5.78 16.02 1.19
N PHE A 525 5.82 17.35 1.24
CA PHE A 525 6.38 18.21 0.20
C PHE A 525 7.74 18.80 0.56
N ASP A 526 8.47 18.17 1.48
CA ASP A 526 9.88 18.48 1.72
C ASP A 526 10.68 18.11 0.45
N GLU A 527 11.60 18.99 0.04
CA GLU A 527 12.43 18.75 -1.13
C GLU A 527 13.54 17.72 -0.86
N ASP A 528 13.88 17.48 0.41
CA ASP A 528 14.78 16.43 0.84
C ASP A 528 13.99 15.14 1.16
N PRO A 529 14.17 14.06 0.36
CA PRO A 529 13.52 12.77 0.61
C PRO A 529 13.76 12.22 2.02
N TYR A 530 14.93 12.45 2.62
CA TYR A 530 15.25 11.94 3.95
C TYR A 530 14.44 12.60 5.06
N LEU A 531 13.85 13.77 4.81
CA LEU A 531 12.94 14.44 5.74
C LEU A 531 11.48 14.01 5.55
N GLN A 532 11.17 13.34 4.44
CA GLN A 532 9.85 12.78 4.19
C GLN A 532 9.60 11.53 5.05
N SER A 533 8.34 11.31 5.42
CA SER A 533 7.90 10.08 6.08
C SER A 533 7.11 9.14 5.17
N GLY A 534 6.87 9.51 3.91
CA GLY A 534 6.17 8.67 2.93
C GLY A 534 4.65 8.53 3.12
N GLY A 535 4.02 9.33 3.98
CA GLY A 535 2.55 9.43 4.09
C GLY A 535 1.97 10.50 3.14
N ASP A 536 0.68 10.39 2.79
CA ASP A 536 -0.05 11.45 2.07
C ASP A 536 -0.63 12.49 3.04
N MET A 537 -1.23 13.59 2.54
CA MET A 537 -1.92 14.57 3.40
C MET A 537 -3.00 13.90 4.25
N VAL A 538 -3.16 14.37 5.49
CA VAL A 538 -4.32 14.02 6.30
C VAL A 538 -5.60 14.37 5.54
N ARG A 539 -6.58 13.47 5.56
CA ARG A 539 -7.84 13.69 4.83
C ARG A 539 -8.79 14.46 5.72
N ILE A 540 -9.36 15.52 5.16
CA ILE A 540 -10.17 16.50 5.89
C ILE A 540 -11.62 16.42 5.42
N GLY A 541 -12.54 16.21 6.36
CA GLY A 541 -13.98 16.40 6.13
C GLY A 541 -14.51 17.54 6.95
N GLY A 542 -15.57 18.20 6.47
CA GLY A 542 -16.16 19.35 7.16
C GLY A 542 -15.55 20.70 6.81
N MET A 543 -14.48 20.71 6.03
CA MET A 543 -13.74 21.90 5.65
C MET A 543 -13.09 21.72 4.27
N ASP A 544 -13.09 22.79 3.48
CA ASP A 544 -12.27 22.93 2.28
C ASP A 544 -11.10 23.88 2.58
N TYR A 545 -10.00 23.74 1.84
CA TYR A 545 -8.83 24.62 1.94
C TYR A 545 -8.11 24.71 0.61
N THR A 546 -7.29 25.75 0.45
CA THR A 546 -6.36 25.93 -0.67
C THR A 546 -4.96 25.54 -0.22
N ILE A 547 -4.23 24.80 -1.06
CA ILE A 547 -2.83 24.45 -0.82
C ILE A 547 -1.95 24.81 -2.03
N GLU A 548 -0.78 25.39 -1.74
CA GLU A 548 0.30 25.61 -2.70
C GLU A 548 1.53 24.77 -2.27
N PRO A 549 1.68 23.52 -2.76
CA PRO A 549 2.71 22.60 -2.27
C PRO A 549 4.15 23.13 -2.36
N GLY A 550 4.44 23.94 -3.38
CA GLY A 550 5.77 24.51 -3.60
C GLY A 550 6.12 25.72 -2.73
N LYS A 551 5.24 26.16 -1.82
CA LYS A 551 5.56 27.23 -0.86
C LYS A 551 6.30 26.69 0.37
N PRO A 552 7.06 27.52 1.09
CA PRO A 552 7.68 27.13 2.36
C PRO A 552 6.68 26.80 3.46
N LEU A 553 7.15 26.12 4.51
CA LEU A 553 6.38 25.85 5.74
C LEU A 553 5.69 27.11 6.28
N GLY A 554 4.40 26.97 6.62
CA GLY A 554 3.58 28.04 7.18
C GLY A 554 2.97 28.98 6.15
N GLN A 555 3.17 28.70 4.85
CA GLN A 555 2.63 29.49 3.74
C GLN A 555 1.90 28.65 2.69
N ARG A 556 1.75 27.34 2.91
CA ARG A 556 1.14 26.42 1.95
C ARG A 556 -0.38 26.47 2.03
N ILE A 557 -0.97 26.58 3.22
CA ILE A 557 -2.40 26.44 3.48
C ILE A 557 -3.08 27.82 3.57
N THR A 558 -4.11 28.03 2.76
CA THR A 558 -4.90 29.28 2.74
C THR A 558 -6.38 29.00 2.51
N GLU A 559 -7.21 30.04 2.62
CA GLU A 559 -8.65 30.02 2.28
C GLU A 559 -9.46 28.89 2.94
N ALA A 560 -9.07 28.45 4.14
CA ALA A 560 -9.75 27.39 4.86
C ALA A 560 -11.17 27.82 5.29
N ARG A 561 -12.18 27.02 4.92
CA ARG A 561 -13.59 27.29 5.18
C ARG A 561 -14.34 26.02 5.55
N LEU A 562 -15.20 26.10 6.57
CA LEU A 562 -16.14 25.04 6.90
C LEU A 562 -17.12 24.80 5.75
N ASP A 563 -17.76 23.62 5.74
CA ASP A 563 -18.78 23.26 4.75
C ASP A 563 -19.94 24.26 4.66
N ASN A 564 -20.23 25.00 5.75
CA ASN A 564 -21.25 26.03 5.81
C ASN A 564 -20.81 27.38 5.19
N GLY A 565 -19.55 27.48 4.72
CA GLY A 565 -18.95 28.67 4.11
C GLY A 565 -18.22 29.62 5.08
N GLU A 566 -18.32 29.39 6.39
CA GLU A 566 -17.62 30.16 7.41
C GLU A 566 -16.10 29.98 7.27
N ALA A 567 -15.34 31.07 7.30
CA ALA A 567 -13.88 30.99 7.30
C ALA A 567 -13.38 30.44 8.64
N ILE A 568 -12.27 29.69 8.61
CA ILE A 568 -11.57 29.30 9.83
C ILE A 568 -10.95 30.55 10.45
N ASP A 569 -11.41 30.90 11.64
CA ASP A 569 -10.88 31.96 12.47
C ASP A 569 -9.76 31.37 13.37
N PRO A 570 -8.52 31.88 13.30
CA PRO A 570 -7.40 31.37 14.09
C PRO A 570 -7.67 31.32 15.60
N ASP A 571 -8.46 32.26 16.12
CA ASP A 571 -8.73 32.41 17.56
C ASP A 571 -9.95 31.61 18.03
N LYS A 572 -10.76 31.08 17.10
CA LYS A 572 -11.95 30.27 17.42
C LYS A 572 -11.56 28.81 17.65
N THR A 573 -12.24 28.17 18.60
CA THR A 573 -12.13 26.72 18.84
C THR A 573 -13.12 25.94 17.98
N TYR A 574 -12.64 24.86 17.40
CA TYR A 574 -13.40 23.89 16.61
C TYR A 574 -13.29 22.50 17.22
N LYS A 575 -14.38 21.75 17.14
CA LYS A 575 -14.39 20.34 17.52
C LYS A 575 -13.89 19.50 16.37
N VAL A 576 -12.76 18.83 16.58
CA VAL A 576 -12.06 18.02 15.58
C VAL A 576 -12.13 16.55 15.98
N ALA A 577 -12.68 15.71 15.10
CA ALA A 577 -12.70 14.26 15.28
C ALA A 577 -11.54 13.59 14.52
N GLY A 578 -11.03 12.49 15.06
CA GLY A 578 -9.96 11.71 14.45
C GLY A 578 -9.96 10.26 14.92
N TRP A 579 -8.98 9.50 14.47
CA TRP A 579 -8.77 8.11 14.87
C TRP A 579 -7.29 7.74 14.78
N ALA A 580 -6.93 6.53 15.20
CA ALA A 580 -5.56 6.02 15.10
C ALA A 580 -4.51 6.88 15.84
N SER A 581 -4.79 7.22 17.10
CA SER A 581 -3.84 7.97 17.93
C SER A 581 -2.60 7.14 18.24
N VAL A 582 -1.43 7.62 17.81
CA VAL A 582 -0.11 7.02 18.14
C VAL A 582 0.29 7.23 19.61
N GLY A 583 -0.29 8.23 20.26
CA GLY A 583 -0.09 8.48 21.69
C GLY A 583 -0.98 7.59 22.54
N LYS A 584 -1.46 8.15 23.66
CA LYS A 584 -2.36 7.44 24.57
C LYS A 584 -3.62 6.97 23.84
N ALA A 585 -4.03 5.73 24.15
CA ALA A 585 -5.28 5.14 23.68
C ALA A 585 -6.50 6.02 23.98
N PRO A 586 -7.24 6.45 22.95
CA PRO A 586 -8.52 7.10 23.13
C PRO A 586 -9.59 6.18 23.71
N ASN A 587 -10.63 6.79 24.28
CA ASN A 587 -11.80 6.06 24.80
C ASN A 587 -12.90 5.83 23.75
N GLY A 588 -12.74 6.33 22.53
CA GLY A 588 -13.75 6.18 21.49
C GLY A 588 -13.93 4.75 21.00
N ARG A 589 -14.99 4.57 20.21
CA ARG A 589 -15.28 3.31 19.52
C ARG A 589 -14.23 3.06 18.43
N LEU A 590 -14.15 1.83 17.97
CA LEU A 590 -13.27 1.45 16.87
C LEU A 590 -13.79 2.01 15.54
N MET A 591 -12.88 2.47 14.70
CA MET A 591 -13.21 3.20 13.46
C MET A 591 -14.13 2.39 12.54
N TRP A 592 -13.90 1.09 12.39
CA TRP A 592 -14.72 0.24 11.53
C TRP A 592 -16.16 0.09 12.01
N ASP A 593 -16.42 0.12 13.33
CA ASP A 593 -17.77 0.08 13.87
C ASP A 593 -18.50 1.42 13.64
N VAL A 594 -17.77 2.53 13.80
CA VAL A 594 -18.28 3.88 13.51
C VAL A 594 -18.64 4.01 12.03
N VAL A 595 -17.76 3.56 11.14
CA VAL A 595 -18.00 3.59 9.68
C VAL A 595 -19.15 2.69 9.28
N ARG A 596 -19.21 1.46 9.82
CA ARG A 596 -20.31 0.52 9.57
C ARG A 596 -21.66 1.16 9.89
N ASP A 597 -21.78 1.75 11.08
CA ASP A 597 -23.04 2.34 11.52
C ASP A 597 -23.40 3.60 10.72
N TYR A 598 -22.43 4.46 10.40
CA TYR A 598 -22.64 5.59 9.50
C TYR A 598 -23.21 5.15 8.14
N ILE A 599 -22.65 4.10 7.53
CA ILE A 599 -23.12 3.60 6.23
C ILE A 599 -24.55 3.08 6.35
N LEU A 600 -24.88 2.31 7.40
CA LEU A 600 -26.21 1.76 7.61
C LEU A 600 -27.26 2.85 7.90
N ASN A 601 -26.88 3.91 8.61
CA ASN A 601 -27.76 5.03 8.94
C ASN A 601 -28.03 5.94 7.73
N ASN A 602 -27.05 6.08 6.83
CA ASN A 602 -27.08 7.06 5.73
C ASN A 602 -27.35 6.45 4.34
N LYS A 603 -27.47 5.13 4.22
CA LYS A 603 -27.96 4.53 2.98
C LYS A 603 -29.42 4.90 2.74
N SER A 604 -29.75 5.11 1.47
CA SER A 604 -31.12 5.36 1.06
C SER A 604 -31.97 4.07 1.03
N LYS A 605 -33.27 4.22 0.75
CA LYS A 605 -34.20 3.08 0.67
C LYS A 605 -33.86 2.05 -0.43
N ASP A 606 -33.12 2.46 -1.44
CA ASP A 606 -32.56 1.60 -2.50
C ASP A 606 -31.18 1.02 -2.13
N ASP A 607 -30.82 1.04 -0.83
CA ASP A 607 -29.56 0.58 -0.25
C ASP A 607 -28.32 1.34 -0.75
N VAL A 608 -28.46 2.46 -1.45
CA VAL A 608 -27.32 3.21 -2.01
C VAL A 608 -26.77 4.21 -0.99
N LEU A 609 -25.46 4.20 -0.75
CA LEU A 609 -24.78 5.26 -0.01
C LEU A 609 -24.43 6.39 -0.97
N ARG A 610 -24.96 7.60 -0.71
CA ARG A 610 -24.69 8.79 -1.52
C ARG A 610 -23.80 9.77 -0.77
N LEU A 611 -22.75 10.23 -1.45
CA LEU A 611 -21.85 11.26 -0.91
C LEU A 611 -22.20 12.62 -1.55
N PRO A 612 -22.87 13.53 -0.82
CA PRO A 612 -23.32 14.81 -1.37
C PRO A 612 -22.15 15.74 -1.69
N LYS A 613 -21.08 15.67 -0.89
CA LYS A 613 -19.87 16.48 -1.04
C LYS A 613 -18.64 15.62 -0.81
N ILE A 614 -17.57 15.91 -1.55
CA ILE A 614 -16.21 15.43 -1.27
C ILE A 614 -15.31 16.65 -1.12
N ASN A 615 -14.62 16.77 0.01
CA ASN A 615 -13.78 17.90 0.37
C ASN A 615 -12.40 17.81 -0.31
N HIS A 616 -12.38 18.09 -1.61
CA HIS A 616 -11.12 18.20 -2.36
C HIS A 616 -10.50 19.59 -2.14
N PRO A 617 -9.24 19.70 -1.68
CA PRO A 617 -8.59 20.99 -1.58
C PRO A 617 -8.40 21.65 -2.96
N LYS A 618 -8.32 22.97 -3.00
CA LYS A 618 -7.88 23.67 -4.21
C LYS A 618 -6.35 23.63 -4.28
N LEU A 619 -5.80 23.26 -5.43
CA LEU A 619 -4.36 23.12 -5.62
C LEU A 619 -3.81 24.26 -6.49
N ILE A 620 -2.81 24.99 -6.02
CA ILE A 620 -2.18 26.07 -6.78
C ILE A 620 -0.76 25.68 -7.18
N GLY A 621 -0.37 26.04 -8.42
CA GLY A 621 1.01 25.90 -8.88
C GLY A 621 1.42 24.47 -9.23
N VAL A 622 0.45 23.57 -9.41
CA VAL A 622 0.68 22.15 -9.71
C VAL A 622 0.27 21.75 -11.12
N ASN A 623 -0.31 22.65 -11.92
CA ASN A 623 -0.89 22.33 -13.23
C ASN A 623 0.12 21.70 -14.21
N ASP A 624 1.37 22.13 -14.16
CA ASP A 624 2.45 21.58 -14.99
C ASP A 624 3.11 20.33 -14.39
N ASN A 625 2.78 19.98 -13.15
CA ASN A 625 3.33 18.81 -12.50
C ASN A 625 2.83 17.53 -13.21
N PRO A 626 3.71 16.61 -13.63
CA PRO A 626 3.28 15.36 -14.25
C PRO A 626 2.66 14.36 -13.27
N GLY A 627 2.76 14.62 -11.98
CA GLY A 627 2.14 13.90 -10.88
C GLY A 627 0.64 14.17 -10.69
N ILE A 628 0.01 15.05 -11.49
CA ILE A 628 -1.43 15.30 -11.43
C ILE A 628 -2.11 15.03 -12.77
N ALA A 629 -3.26 14.37 -12.71
CA ALA A 629 -4.18 14.17 -13.82
C ALA A 629 -5.63 13.94 -13.33
N ASP A 630 -6.62 14.40 -14.11
CA ASP A 630 -8.05 14.27 -13.84
C ASP A 630 -8.43 14.57 -12.38
N TYR A 631 -7.86 15.65 -11.83
CA TYR A 631 -8.14 16.06 -10.45
C TYR A 631 -9.60 16.51 -10.32
N PRO A 632 -10.38 15.92 -9.39
CA PRO A 632 -11.79 16.29 -9.23
C PRO A 632 -12.02 17.64 -8.54
N GLY A 633 -11.01 18.17 -7.83
CA GLY A 633 -11.07 19.50 -7.22
C GLY A 633 -10.62 20.61 -8.17
N GLU A 634 -10.50 21.83 -7.63
CA GLU A 634 -10.04 22.99 -8.39
C GLU A 634 -8.50 23.03 -8.46
N THR A 635 -7.97 23.45 -9.61
CA THR A 635 -6.55 23.79 -9.76
C THR A 635 -6.38 25.19 -10.33
N ALA A 636 -5.30 25.88 -9.94
CA ALA A 636 -4.98 27.23 -10.40
C ALA A 636 -3.50 27.38 -10.78
#